data_AF-A0A158PNP6-F1
#
_entry.id   AF-A0A158PNP6-F1
#
_cell.length_a   1.000
_cell.length_b   1.000
_cell.length_c   1.000
_cell.angle_alpha   90.00
_cell.angle_beta   90.00
_cell.angle_gamma   90.00
#
_symmetry.space_group_name_H-M   'P 1'
#
loop_
_entity.id
_entity.type
_entity.pdbx_description
1 polymer ?
#
loop_
_entity_poly.entity_id
_entity_poly.type
_entity_poly.pdbx_seq_one_letter_code
_entity_poly.pdbx_strand_id
1 'polypeptide(L)'
;MIIVSNLRFVRARWERGCLKDLYHRRVLAGADPMLSRSAYPNWLFNHYFSTDVTSKLWLPLETSVDISTSDYKSNDKAMRDLLDDLRRVVCKIELGGDENAKKRHRNKGKMLARERINNLLDTGSAFLELSQLAGYEMYGDEEVPAGGIITGIGMVASRLCMIVANDATVKGGTYYPITVKKHLRAQAIAKENNLPCIYLVDSGGANLPRQADIFADREHFGRIFFNQATMSAEGIAQIAVVMGSCTAGGAYVPAMADQSIIVRGNGTVFLGGPPLVKAATGEEISAEELGGADLHCSESGVTDYYALSDKHALSLARSVVAGLGVNSKTMNSYVMDAENKVIADEPLYDAEELYGIVGANLKKTFDVREVIARIVDGSRFNEFKRKYGETLVTGFANLYGRRVGILANNGVLFSESALKGAHFVELCCQRDIPLIFLQNITGFMVGRDAEAGGIAKNGAKLVTAVACAQVPKITMVIGGSYGAGNYGMCGRAYGPRFMFMWPNARISVMGGEQAANVLAQVQCDARKRAGKSWTEEDERNLKQPIEERFDREGHPYFASARLWDDGVIDPKHSRRVLGLALQATANAPIQPTKFGVFRMDYRSELFAFSHRIGAAETLGNDQLIRAMTNETFFSRADVQSDSSGAQPSKEDFIESKQHNSQLISIGEHKLLDVISGYLRYSLPSAPEELIQAVTNELSSTDSIASLGKNLGIDCLIRTAEFPPSNESLANAFKALLAVLDAKRAESLVVSVVVPQLLDIDFIEVYPLRDPYQVLTNILQSKGFKCIEPRLQRSAGVVSAEPVYIVGAGESLSIAVDMASREALLRQWGLSSDRCLPFGERAHSIDFSKFLQPNVYLRDVCNENTDLSLCEYAENSEEVLNVVDVAMQYKQQIEPLVGRSLTKRLRHKFSRGSLAKRSFRHMIKPIVRTVC
;
A
#
# COMPACT_ATOMS: atom_id res chain seq x y z
N MET A 1 22.06 30.04 -55.69
CA MET A 1 21.71 29.21 -54.50
C MET A 1 22.90 28.86 -53.61
N ILE A 2 24.10 28.55 -54.15
CA ILE A 2 25.27 28.13 -53.37
C ILE A 2 25.88 29.29 -52.53
N ILE A 3 25.84 30.53 -53.03
CA ILE A 3 26.35 31.72 -52.31
C ILE A 3 25.52 32.06 -51.07
N VAL A 4 24.19 31.84 -51.10
CA VAL A 4 23.29 32.11 -49.97
C VAL A 4 23.46 31.07 -48.86
N SER A 5 23.80 29.83 -49.22
CA SER A 5 24.15 28.76 -48.27
C SER A 5 25.46 29.06 -47.53
N ASN A 6 26.49 29.51 -48.26
CA ASN A 6 27.78 29.86 -47.65
C ASN A 6 27.71 31.15 -46.80
N LEU A 7 26.89 32.13 -47.18
CA LEU A 7 26.66 33.33 -46.36
C LEU A 7 25.88 33.03 -45.07
N ARG A 8 24.96 32.06 -45.07
CA ARG A 8 24.31 31.56 -43.84
C ARG A 8 25.29 30.83 -42.92
N PHE A 9 26.24 30.10 -43.48
CA PHE A 9 27.27 29.39 -42.72
C PHE A 9 28.29 30.34 -42.06
N VAL A 10 28.67 31.42 -42.76
CA VAL A 10 29.55 32.47 -42.21
C VAL A 10 28.84 33.31 -41.14
N ARG A 11 27.56 33.65 -41.34
CA ARG A 11 26.72 34.34 -40.33
C ARG A 11 26.57 33.52 -39.05
N ALA A 12 26.36 32.20 -39.17
CA ALA A 12 26.28 31.28 -38.04
C ALA A 12 27.62 31.07 -37.29
N ARG A 13 28.76 31.45 -37.88
CA ARG A 13 30.08 31.38 -37.24
C ARG A 13 30.45 32.69 -36.54
N TRP A 14 30.01 33.84 -37.08
CA TRP A 14 30.15 35.15 -36.44
C TRP A 14 29.19 35.34 -35.26
N GLU A 15 27.95 34.84 -35.34
CA GLU A 15 26.98 34.92 -34.24
C GLU A 15 27.37 34.03 -33.03
N ARG A 16 28.18 32.97 -33.22
CA ARG A 16 28.67 32.11 -32.12
C ARG A 16 29.64 32.78 -31.16
N GLY A 17 30.44 33.73 -31.63
CA GLY A 17 31.35 34.51 -30.77
C GLY A 17 30.60 35.57 -29.97
N CYS A 18 29.65 36.24 -30.60
CA CYS A 18 28.89 37.34 -29.98
C CYS A 18 27.85 36.84 -28.97
N LEU A 19 27.22 35.68 -29.21
CA LEU A 19 26.24 35.08 -28.28
C LEU A 19 26.88 34.46 -27.03
N LYS A 20 28.13 33.96 -27.11
CA LYS A 20 28.87 33.51 -25.92
C LYS A 20 29.21 34.68 -24.99
N ASP A 21 29.56 35.85 -25.53
CA ASP A 21 29.88 37.03 -24.73
C ASP A 21 28.61 37.70 -24.15
N LEU A 22 27.48 37.67 -24.88
CA LEU A 22 26.18 38.13 -24.38
C LEU A 22 25.56 37.20 -23.32
N TYR A 23 25.77 35.88 -23.43
CA TYR A 23 25.30 34.92 -22.41
C TYR A 23 26.10 35.06 -21.11
N HIS A 24 27.42 35.21 -21.18
CA HIS A 24 28.25 35.46 -19.99
C HIS A 24 27.98 36.82 -19.32
N ARG A 25 27.70 37.88 -20.09
CA ARG A 25 27.33 39.20 -19.52
C ARG A 25 25.92 39.25 -18.95
N ARG A 26 24.95 38.50 -19.49
CA ARG A 26 23.57 38.41 -18.95
C ARG A 26 23.49 37.63 -17.64
N VAL A 27 24.27 36.56 -17.51
CA VAL A 27 24.37 35.76 -16.26
C VAL A 27 25.05 36.55 -15.14
N LEU A 28 25.99 37.44 -15.46
CA LEU A 28 26.62 38.35 -14.48
C LEU A 28 25.73 39.54 -14.07
N ALA A 29 24.64 39.83 -14.81
CA ALA A 29 23.77 40.99 -14.60
C ALA A 29 22.36 40.63 -14.10
N GLY A 30 22.10 39.38 -13.71
CA GLY A 30 20.82 38.95 -13.14
C GLY A 30 19.62 39.00 -14.11
N ALA A 31 19.86 39.05 -15.43
CA ALA A 31 18.80 39.04 -16.42
C ALA A 31 18.52 37.60 -16.89
N ASP A 32 17.28 37.15 -16.66
CA ASP A 32 16.75 35.86 -17.13
C ASP A 32 16.96 35.76 -18.66
N PRO A 33 17.69 34.76 -19.19
CA PRO A 33 17.84 34.63 -20.62
C PRO A 33 16.44 34.35 -21.23
N MET A 34 16.03 35.14 -22.23
CA MET A 34 14.80 34.87 -22.99
C MET A 34 14.71 33.37 -23.31
N LEU A 35 13.63 32.76 -22.80
CA LEU A 35 13.34 31.33 -22.80
C LEU A 35 13.69 30.68 -24.15
N SER A 36 14.80 29.95 -24.17
CA SER A 36 15.00 28.94 -25.21
C SER A 36 13.93 27.85 -25.02
N ARG A 37 13.27 27.43 -26.11
CA ARG A 37 12.32 26.30 -26.11
C ARG A 37 12.86 25.03 -25.44
N SER A 38 14.17 24.88 -25.34
CA SER A 38 14.85 23.75 -24.72
C SER A 38 14.76 23.68 -23.18
N ALA A 39 14.36 24.78 -22.52
CA ALA A 39 14.19 24.87 -21.07
C ALA A 39 12.85 24.29 -20.57
N TYR A 40 11.91 24.03 -21.50
CA TYR A 40 10.72 23.24 -21.25
C TYR A 40 11.12 21.76 -21.07
N PRO A 41 10.30 20.93 -20.41
CA PRO A 41 10.50 19.48 -20.46
C PRO A 41 10.59 19.07 -21.94
N ASN A 42 11.77 18.61 -22.40
CA ASN A 42 11.95 18.20 -23.80
C ASN A 42 11.25 16.87 -24.00
N TRP A 43 9.95 16.91 -24.26
CA TRP A 43 9.24 15.80 -24.87
C TRP A 43 9.75 15.70 -26.31
N LEU A 44 10.05 14.49 -26.79
CA LEU A 44 10.36 14.28 -28.20
C LEU A 44 9.13 14.69 -29.03
N PHE A 45 9.14 15.92 -29.53
CA PHE A 45 8.10 16.48 -30.36
C PHE A 45 8.23 15.92 -31.77
N ASN A 46 7.57 14.81 -32.08
CA ASN A 46 7.33 14.41 -33.47
C ASN A 46 5.92 13.81 -33.67
N HIS A 47 5.09 14.66 -34.29
CA HIS A 47 4.10 14.37 -35.33
C HIS A 47 2.95 13.32 -35.17
N TYR A 48 1.76 13.91 -34.92
CA TYR A 48 0.41 13.68 -35.48
C TYR A 48 -0.64 12.77 -34.75
N PHE A 49 -1.76 13.43 -34.43
CA PHE A 49 -3.14 12.99 -34.10
C PHE A 49 -3.42 11.86 -33.09
N SER A 50 -3.60 12.27 -31.83
CA SER A 50 -4.78 11.92 -31.02
C SER A 50 -5.09 13.12 -30.12
N THR A 51 -6.02 13.97 -30.55
CA THR A 51 -6.50 15.06 -29.72
C THR A 51 -7.22 14.49 -28.51
N ASP A 52 -6.74 14.78 -27.30
CA ASP A 52 -7.48 14.67 -26.05
C ASP A 52 -8.63 15.70 -26.05
N VAL A 53 -9.64 15.50 -26.92
CA VAL A 53 -10.86 16.30 -27.02
C VAL A 53 -11.62 16.28 -25.69
N THR A 54 -11.42 15.25 -24.86
CA THR A 54 -12.14 15.06 -23.60
C THR A 54 -11.78 16.10 -22.55
N SER A 55 -10.51 16.55 -22.48
CA SER A 55 -10.09 17.59 -21.53
C SER A 55 -10.65 18.98 -21.88
N LYS A 56 -10.97 19.24 -23.15
CA LYS A 56 -11.61 20.49 -23.58
C LYS A 56 -13.07 20.62 -23.15
N LEU A 57 -13.69 19.53 -22.68
CA LEU A 57 -15.01 19.56 -22.04
C LEU A 57 -14.96 20.15 -20.64
N TRP A 58 -13.79 20.21 -20.01
CA TRP A 58 -13.64 20.82 -18.70
C TRP A 58 -13.55 22.32 -18.82
N LEU A 59 -14.34 23.00 -17.99
CA LEU A 59 -14.34 24.46 -17.98
C LEU A 59 -13.04 24.97 -17.35
N PRO A 60 -12.47 26.06 -17.89
CA PRO A 60 -11.40 26.77 -17.21
C PRO A 60 -11.92 27.35 -15.90
N LEU A 61 -11.07 27.36 -14.88
CA LEU A 61 -11.34 28.10 -13.65
C LEU A 61 -11.34 29.59 -13.97
N GLU A 62 -12.39 30.30 -13.58
CA GLU A 62 -12.44 31.76 -13.65
C GLU A 62 -11.71 32.33 -12.43
N THR A 63 -10.74 33.22 -12.67
CA THR A 63 -10.06 33.93 -11.59
C THR A 63 -10.94 35.05 -11.03
N SER A 64 -10.91 35.19 -9.72
CA SER A 64 -11.53 36.29 -8.97
C SER A 64 -10.51 37.31 -8.47
N VAL A 65 -9.22 37.09 -8.79
CA VAL A 65 -8.09 37.88 -8.29
C VAL A 65 -7.99 39.20 -9.04
N ASP A 66 -8.10 40.30 -8.30
CA ASP A 66 -7.80 41.65 -8.81
C ASP A 66 -6.40 42.08 -8.36
N ILE A 67 -5.47 42.06 -9.32
CA ILE A 67 -4.06 42.44 -9.14
C ILE A 67 -3.85 43.91 -8.77
N SER A 68 -4.87 44.77 -8.93
CA SER A 68 -4.79 46.19 -8.63
C SER A 68 -4.99 46.50 -7.13
N THR A 69 -5.56 45.56 -6.38
CA THR A 69 -5.90 45.70 -4.96
C THR A 69 -4.67 45.90 -4.07
N SER A 70 -4.86 46.60 -2.95
CA SER A 70 -3.80 46.83 -1.96
C SER A 70 -3.33 45.54 -1.30
N ASP A 71 -4.25 44.62 -1.00
CA ASP A 71 -3.94 43.31 -0.41
C ASP A 71 -3.05 42.47 -1.34
N TYR A 72 -3.39 42.38 -2.63
CA TYR A 72 -2.57 41.67 -3.62
C TYR A 72 -1.16 42.27 -3.71
N LYS A 73 -1.04 43.60 -3.81
CA LYS A 73 0.26 44.29 -3.90
C LYS A 73 1.12 44.08 -2.65
N SER A 74 0.49 44.03 -1.48
CA SER A 74 1.17 43.74 -0.21
C SER A 74 1.70 42.30 -0.17
N ASN A 75 0.88 41.34 -0.58
CA ASN A 75 1.26 39.93 -0.68
C ASN A 75 2.39 39.72 -1.70
N ASP A 76 2.29 40.33 -2.89
CA ASP A 76 3.29 40.23 -3.95
C ASP A 76 4.63 40.78 -3.47
N LYS A 77 4.64 41.96 -2.85
CA LYS A 77 5.84 42.54 -2.25
C LYS A 77 6.47 41.61 -1.21
N ALA A 78 5.67 41.12 -0.26
CA ALA A 78 6.18 40.26 0.81
C ALA A 78 6.74 38.92 0.27
N MET A 79 6.13 38.34 -0.76
CA MET A 79 6.66 37.15 -1.41
C MET A 79 7.96 37.45 -2.16
N ARG A 80 8.03 38.58 -2.87
CA ARG A 80 9.25 39.01 -3.59
C ARG A 80 10.41 39.26 -2.63
N ASP A 81 10.16 39.84 -1.44
CA ASP A 81 11.17 40.02 -0.40
C ASP A 81 11.75 38.65 0.06
N LEU A 82 10.90 37.63 0.25
CA LEU A 82 11.35 36.26 0.55
C LEU A 82 12.12 35.62 -0.62
N LEU A 83 11.73 35.91 -1.86
CA LEU A 83 12.43 35.40 -3.04
C LEU A 83 13.79 36.04 -3.22
N ASP A 84 13.93 37.34 -2.93
CA ASP A 84 15.22 38.03 -3.00
C ASP A 84 16.18 37.51 -1.93
N ASP A 85 15.67 37.19 -0.73
CA ASP A 85 16.45 36.48 0.29
C ASP A 85 16.86 35.07 -0.18
N LEU A 86 15.92 34.27 -0.69
CA LEU A 86 16.21 32.93 -1.21
C LEU A 86 17.26 32.98 -2.32
N ARG A 87 17.12 33.91 -3.28
CA ARG A 87 18.09 34.10 -4.37
C ARG A 87 19.45 34.47 -3.81
N ARG A 88 19.54 35.37 -2.84
CA ARG A 88 20.81 35.73 -2.19
C ARG A 88 21.47 34.51 -1.54
N VAL A 89 20.72 33.71 -0.79
CA VAL A 89 21.23 32.51 -0.11
C VAL A 89 21.67 31.45 -1.13
N VAL A 90 20.84 31.16 -2.13
CA VAL A 90 21.15 30.17 -3.18
C VAL A 90 22.34 30.62 -4.01
N CYS A 91 22.42 31.89 -4.42
CA CYS A 91 23.59 32.42 -5.14
C CYS A 91 24.88 32.24 -4.32
N LYS A 92 24.85 32.44 -2.99
CA LYS A 92 26.02 32.16 -2.13
C LYS A 92 26.38 30.68 -2.14
N ILE A 93 25.39 29.79 -2.06
CA ILE A 93 25.60 28.34 -2.08
C ILE A 93 26.14 27.86 -3.43
N GLU A 94 25.67 28.43 -4.54
CA GLU A 94 26.13 28.09 -5.89
C GLU A 94 27.62 28.37 -6.10
N LEU A 95 28.20 29.28 -5.33
CA LEU A 95 29.64 29.52 -5.33
C LEU A 95 30.43 28.30 -4.84
N GLY A 96 29.86 27.37 -4.07
CA GLY A 96 30.60 26.24 -3.51
C GLY A 96 31.62 26.68 -2.46
N GLY A 97 32.82 26.10 -2.48
CA GLY A 97 33.90 26.44 -1.56
C GLY A 97 34.48 27.85 -1.76
N ASP A 98 35.39 28.25 -0.88
CA ASP A 98 36.05 29.56 -0.96
C ASP A 98 36.90 29.74 -2.24
N GLU A 99 37.22 31.00 -2.58
CA GLU A 99 37.99 31.32 -3.79
C GLU A 99 39.40 30.69 -3.81
N ASN A 100 40.00 30.45 -2.65
CA ASN A 100 41.31 29.79 -2.58
C ASN A 100 41.18 28.29 -2.90
N ALA A 101 40.11 27.63 -2.44
CA ALA A 101 39.77 26.26 -2.79
C ALA A 101 39.50 26.12 -4.29
N LYS A 102 38.74 27.04 -4.90
CA LYS A 102 38.51 27.06 -6.36
C LYS A 102 39.81 27.25 -7.15
N LYS A 103 40.66 28.19 -6.76
CA LYS A 103 41.97 28.41 -7.39
C LYS A 103 42.84 27.16 -7.30
N ARG A 104 42.93 26.54 -6.11
CA ARG A 104 43.65 25.27 -5.94
C ARG A 104 43.09 24.15 -6.81
N HIS A 105 41.76 24.06 -6.94
CA HIS A 105 41.09 23.06 -7.78
C HIS A 105 41.40 23.28 -9.27
N ARG A 106 41.29 24.52 -9.74
CA ARG A 106 41.60 24.89 -11.14
C ARG A 106 43.09 24.79 -11.48
N ASN A 107 43.99 25.06 -10.53
CA ASN A 107 45.43 24.89 -10.73
C ASN A 107 45.82 23.42 -10.98
N LYS A 108 44.98 22.46 -10.59
CA LYS A 108 45.11 21.03 -10.94
C LYS A 108 44.51 20.68 -12.30
N GLY A 109 44.08 21.67 -13.09
CA GLY A 109 43.45 21.48 -14.39
C GLY A 109 42.02 20.90 -14.35
N LYS A 110 41.37 20.93 -13.18
CA LYS A 110 40.05 20.33 -12.94
C LYS A 110 38.92 21.33 -13.15
N MET A 111 37.80 20.86 -13.67
CA MET A 111 36.55 21.62 -13.78
C MET A 111 35.80 21.63 -12.44
N LEU A 112 35.06 22.70 -12.14
CA LEU A 112 34.20 22.75 -10.96
C LEU A 112 33.00 21.81 -11.12
N ALA A 113 32.38 21.39 -10.01
CA ALA A 113 31.27 20.42 -10.04
C ALA A 113 30.10 20.88 -10.94
N ARG A 114 29.63 22.13 -10.80
CA ARG A 114 28.58 22.70 -11.66
C ARG A 114 29.00 22.83 -13.13
N GLU A 115 30.28 23.13 -13.38
CA GLU A 115 30.81 23.17 -14.75
C GLU A 115 30.78 21.77 -15.39
N ARG A 116 31.13 20.73 -14.62
CA ARG A 116 31.08 19.34 -15.07
C ARG A 116 29.65 18.93 -15.42
N ILE A 117 28.68 19.24 -14.56
CA ILE A 117 27.26 18.98 -14.84
C ILE A 117 26.82 19.69 -16.12
N ASN A 118 27.11 20.99 -16.27
CA ASN A 118 26.72 21.75 -17.46
C ASN A 118 27.34 21.22 -18.77
N ASN A 119 28.54 20.63 -18.71
CA ASN A 119 29.19 20.02 -19.88
C ASN A 119 28.74 18.57 -20.12
N LEU A 120 28.17 17.91 -19.11
CA LEU A 120 27.58 16.58 -19.22
C LEU A 120 26.20 16.61 -19.88
N LEU A 121 25.38 17.59 -19.50
CA LEU A 121 24.00 17.74 -19.95
C LEU A 121 23.89 18.04 -21.44
N ASP A 122 22.76 17.64 -22.03
CA ASP A 122 22.41 18.01 -23.40
C ASP A 122 22.23 19.53 -23.51
N THR A 123 22.72 20.10 -24.61
CA THR A 123 22.70 21.55 -24.80
C THR A 123 21.28 22.09 -24.76
N GLY A 124 21.07 23.05 -23.86
CA GLY A 124 19.78 23.71 -23.66
C GLY A 124 18.79 22.93 -22.80
N SER A 125 19.08 21.70 -22.38
CA SER A 125 18.19 20.92 -21.53
C SER A 125 18.06 21.52 -20.12
N ALA A 126 16.90 21.26 -19.49
CA ALA A 126 16.67 21.63 -18.10
C ALA A 126 17.45 20.72 -17.14
N PHE A 127 17.86 21.29 -16.01
CA PHE A 127 18.42 20.56 -14.87
C PHE A 127 17.54 20.84 -13.64
N LEU A 128 16.92 19.80 -13.10
CA LEU A 128 16.19 19.86 -11.84
C LEU A 128 17.16 19.55 -10.71
N GLU A 129 17.79 20.59 -10.15
CA GLU A 129 18.64 20.45 -8.98
C GLU A 129 17.82 20.13 -7.73
N LEU A 130 18.36 19.27 -6.85
CA LEU A 130 17.71 18.78 -5.65
C LEU A 130 18.45 19.24 -4.39
N SER A 131 17.67 19.70 -3.40
CA SER A 131 18.11 20.07 -2.04
C SER A 131 19.30 21.03 -2.05
N GLN A 132 19.17 22.15 -2.75
CA GLN A 132 20.20 23.20 -2.84
C GLN A 132 20.66 23.69 -1.47
N LEU A 133 19.73 23.81 -0.51
CA LEU A 133 20.01 24.33 0.83
C LEU A 133 20.58 23.29 1.80
N ALA A 134 20.85 22.06 1.37
CA ALA A 134 21.38 21.01 2.23
C ALA A 134 22.60 21.48 3.05
N GLY A 135 22.58 21.24 4.36
CA GLY A 135 23.66 21.64 5.27
C GLY A 135 23.69 23.11 5.68
N TYR A 136 22.78 23.95 5.17
CA TYR A 136 22.71 25.37 5.52
C TYR A 136 22.52 25.56 7.04
N GLU A 137 23.46 26.30 7.66
CA GLU A 137 23.49 26.60 9.11
C GLU A 137 23.38 25.37 10.05
N MET A 138 23.83 24.19 9.60
CA MET A 138 23.73 22.95 10.39
C MET A 138 24.95 22.64 11.27
N TYR A 139 26.13 23.13 10.90
CA TYR A 139 27.41 22.66 11.46
C TYR A 139 28.18 23.77 12.20
N GLY A 140 27.47 24.66 12.89
CA GLY A 140 28.06 25.80 13.58
C GLY A 140 28.77 26.72 12.59
N ASP A 141 30.05 26.99 12.82
CA ASP A 141 30.86 27.87 11.98
C ASP A 141 31.34 27.21 10.67
N GLU A 142 31.09 25.91 10.49
CA GLU A 142 31.46 25.19 9.27
C GLU A 142 30.41 25.37 8.17
N GLU A 143 30.74 26.13 7.13
CA GLU A 143 29.91 26.20 5.91
C GLU A 143 30.13 24.96 5.02
N VAL A 144 29.02 24.28 4.68
CA VAL A 144 28.99 23.11 3.81
C VAL A 144 27.91 23.32 2.73
N PRO A 145 28.11 24.25 1.78
CA PRO A 145 27.10 24.62 0.79
C PRO A 145 26.63 23.41 -0.02
N ALA A 146 25.32 23.30 -0.21
CA ALA A 146 24.65 22.16 -0.84
C ALA A 146 24.98 20.79 -0.25
N GLY A 147 25.54 20.73 0.97
CA GLY A 147 26.02 19.50 1.60
C GLY A 147 27.30 18.97 0.96
N GLY A 148 28.05 19.77 0.20
CA GLY A 148 29.27 19.34 -0.51
C GLY A 148 29.02 18.40 -1.70
N ILE A 149 27.76 18.28 -2.12
CA ILE A 149 27.34 17.41 -3.23
C ILE A 149 26.18 18.04 -4.00
N ILE A 150 26.27 18.01 -5.33
CA ILE A 150 25.26 18.55 -6.23
C ILE A 150 24.54 17.36 -6.85
N THR A 151 23.23 17.30 -6.62
CA THR A 151 22.37 16.22 -7.09
C THR A 151 21.25 16.79 -7.93
N GLY A 152 20.88 16.12 -9.01
CA GLY A 152 19.75 16.55 -9.81
C GLY A 152 19.47 15.66 -11.00
N ILE A 153 18.38 15.95 -11.68
CA ILE A 153 17.92 15.21 -12.86
C ILE A 153 18.12 16.08 -14.09
N GLY A 154 18.72 15.52 -15.13
CA GLY A 154 18.85 16.19 -16.41
C GLY A 154 19.00 15.21 -17.56
N MET A 155 18.93 15.74 -18.78
CA MET A 155 19.08 14.93 -19.99
C MET A 155 20.55 14.78 -20.35
N VAL A 156 20.96 13.53 -20.55
CA VAL A 156 22.29 13.16 -21.03
C VAL A 156 22.08 12.20 -22.19
N ALA A 157 22.54 12.57 -23.39
CA ALA A 157 22.32 11.78 -24.60
C ALA A 157 20.84 11.40 -24.80
N SER A 158 19.95 12.38 -24.63
CA SER A 158 18.48 12.26 -24.72
C SER A 158 17.84 11.30 -23.73
N ARG A 159 18.54 10.93 -22.65
CA ARG A 159 18.02 10.11 -21.56
C ARG A 159 18.04 10.89 -20.25
N LEU A 160 16.93 10.85 -19.51
CA LEU A 160 16.88 11.41 -18.16
C LEU A 160 17.75 10.57 -17.22
N CYS A 161 18.71 11.22 -16.59
CA CYS A 161 19.65 10.59 -15.66
C CYS A 161 19.64 11.33 -14.32
N MET A 162 19.81 10.57 -13.23
CA MET A 162 20.19 11.11 -11.94
C MET A 162 21.68 11.41 -11.96
N ILE A 163 22.07 12.65 -11.68
CA ILE A 163 23.47 13.08 -11.63
C ILE A 163 23.81 13.42 -10.19
N VAL A 164 24.94 12.88 -9.72
CA VAL A 164 25.46 13.09 -8.37
C VAL A 164 26.92 13.51 -8.49
N ALA A 165 27.24 14.76 -8.17
CA ALA A 165 28.57 15.33 -8.33
C ALA A 165 29.13 15.86 -7.01
N ASN A 166 30.27 15.33 -6.56
CA ASN A 166 30.94 15.86 -5.39
C ASN A 166 31.56 17.23 -5.69
N ASP A 167 31.43 18.17 -4.75
CA ASP A 167 32.13 19.45 -4.84
C ASP A 167 33.41 19.41 -3.99
N ALA A 168 34.52 19.08 -4.64
CA ALA A 168 35.83 19.03 -4.01
C ALA A 168 36.31 20.38 -3.42
N THR A 169 35.68 21.51 -3.80
CA THR A 169 36.01 22.81 -3.22
C THR A 169 35.42 22.97 -1.81
N VAL A 170 34.37 22.22 -1.48
CA VAL A 170 33.70 22.25 -0.17
C VAL A 170 34.36 21.24 0.76
N LYS A 171 35.23 21.71 1.66
CA LYS A 171 35.93 20.85 2.64
C LYS A 171 36.60 19.63 2.01
N GLY A 172 37.15 19.77 0.79
CA GLY A 172 37.79 18.68 0.05
C GLY A 172 36.81 17.63 -0.52
N GLY A 173 35.52 17.94 -0.63
CA GLY A 173 34.47 17.01 -1.05
C GLY A 173 34.20 15.93 -0.02
N THR A 174 34.52 16.17 1.25
CA THR A 174 34.33 15.19 2.33
C THR A 174 32.84 14.99 2.66
N TYR A 175 32.45 13.76 2.97
CA TYR A 175 31.08 13.44 3.35
C TYR A 175 30.79 13.85 4.78
N TYR A 176 29.88 14.81 4.95
CA TYR A 176 29.20 15.12 6.20
C TYR A 176 27.96 14.23 6.35
N PRO A 177 27.33 14.15 7.55
CA PRO A 177 26.08 13.40 7.71
C PRO A 177 25.00 13.81 6.69
N ILE A 178 24.90 15.11 6.38
CA ILE A 178 23.94 15.60 5.38
C ILE A 178 24.32 15.22 3.94
N THR A 179 25.62 15.10 3.63
CA THR A 179 26.11 14.65 2.32
C THR A 179 25.66 13.22 2.06
N VAL A 180 25.78 12.34 3.06
CA VAL A 180 25.31 10.96 2.99
C VAL A 180 23.81 10.93 2.75
N LYS A 181 23.04 11.64 3.58
CA LYS A 181 21.58 11.72 3.44
C LYS A 181 21.15 12.22 2.06
N LYS A 182 21.86 13.20 1.49
CA LYS A 182 21.59 13.76 0.16
C LYS A 182 21.93 12.79 -0.96
N HIS A 183 23.06 12.09 -0.86
CA HIS A 183 23.41 11.04 -1.81
C HIS A 183 22.36 9.92 -1.78
N LEU A 184 21.96 9.44 -0.60
CA LEU A 184 20.93 8.39 -0.46
C LEU A 184 19.57 8.85 -0.99
N ARG A 185 19.17 10.10 -0.76
CA ARG A 185 17.93 10.64 -1.34
C ARG A 185 17.98 10.67 -2.87
N ALA A 186 19.11 11.04 -3.47
CA ALA A 186 19.29 11.00 -4.92
C ALA A 186 19.15 9.57 -5.47
N GLN A 187 19.73 8.58 -4.80
CA GLN A 187 19.57 7.16 -5.17
C GLN A 187 18.14 6.66 -4.97
N ALA A 188 17.44 7.09 -3.92
CA ALA A 188 16.03 6.74 -3.71
C ALA A 188 15.17 7.26 -4.88
N ILE A 189 15.36 8.52 -5.28
CA ILE A 189 14.68 9.10 -6.44
C ILE A 189 15.05 8.34 -7.73
N ALA A 190 16.32 7.98 -7.91
CA ALA A 190 16.76 7.23 -9.09
C ALA A 190 16.12 5.84 -9.16
N LYS A 191 16.12 5.11 -8.04
CA LYS A 191 15.50 3.79 -7.91
C LYS A 191 14.00 3.84 -8.16
N GLU A 192 13.30 4.72 -7.45
CA GLU A 192 11.85 4.85 -7.55
C GLU A 192 11.43 5.18 -8.99
N ASN A 193 12.18 6.06 -9.67
CA ASN A 193 11.83 6.57 -11.00
C ASN A 193 12.61 5.93 -12.15
N ASN A 194 13.34 4.82 -11.91
CA ASN A 194 14.09 4.08 -12.93
C ASN A 194 15.04 4.98 -13.76
N LEU A 195 15.83 5.82 -13.08
CA LEU A 195 16.78 6.76 -13.69
C LEU A 195 18.20 6.20 -13.63
N PRO A 196 18.93 6.08 -14.75
CA PRO A 196 20.36 5.81 -14.74
C PRO A 196 21.10 6.82 -13.85
N CYS A 197 22.07 6.32 -13.08
CA CYS A 197 22.87 7.13 -12.18
C CYS A 197 24.22 7.47 -12.80
N ILE A 198 24.62 8.74 -12.75
CA ILE A 198 25.95 9.21 -13.12
C ILE A 198 26.60 9.86 -11.91
N TYR A 199 27.64 9.22 -11.38
CA TYR A 199 28.42 9.68 -10.24
C TYR A 199 29.69 10.40 -10.71
N LEU A 200 29.75 11.72 -10.55
CA LEU A 200 30.97 12.50 -10.80
C LEU A 200 31.77 12.57 -9.49
N VAL A 201 32.65 11.58 -9.31
CA VAL A 201 33.34 11.28 -8.06
C VAL A 201 34.58 12.15 -7.91
N ASP A 202 34.64 12.90 -6.81
CA ASP A 202 35.76 13.76 -6.45
C ASP A 202 35.70 14.09 -4.95
N SER A 203 36.06 13.11 -4.11
CA SER A 203 35.86 13.17 -2.65
C SER A 203 37.09 12.74 -1.87
N GLY A 204 37.48 13.56 -0.89
CA GLY A 204 38.54 13.25 0.07
C GLY A 204 38.19 12.20 1.14
N GLY A 205 36.99 11.61 1.11
CA GLY A 205 36.53 10.61 2.09
C GLY A 205 35.46 11.13 3.06
N ALA A 206 35.39 10.57 4.26
CA ALA A 206 34.40 10.96 5.28
C ALA A 206 34.92 12.09 6.19
N ASN A 207 34.01 12.90 6.74
CA ASN A 207 34.34 13.86 7.81
C ASN A 207 34.63 13.09 9.11
N LEU A 208 35.91 12.78 9.36
CA LEU A 208 36.35 11.94 10.48
C LEU A 208 35.83 12.39 11.87
N PRO A 209 35.75 13.69 12.21
CA PRO A 209 35.20 14.12 13.50
C PRO A 209 33.74 13.70 13.73
N ARG A 210 32.97 13.47 12.66
CA ARG A 210 31.55 13.10 12.70
C ARG A 210 31.29 11.67 12.23
N GLN A 211 32.31 10.80 12.25
CA GLN A 211 32.22 9.45 11.69
C GLN A 211 31.06 8.60 12.23
N ALA A 212 30.67 8.82 13.50
CA ALA A 212 29.58 8.08 14.15
C ALA A 212 28.24 8.27 13.41
N ASP A 213 28.00 9.48 12.89
CA ASP A 213 26.80 9.87 12.13
C ASP A 213 26.96 9.65 10.61
N ILE A 214 28.02 8.96 10.19
CA ILE A 214 28.37 8.76 8.78
C ILE A 214 28.58 7.29 8.44
N PHE A 215 29.06 6.44 9.35
CA PHE A 215 29.57 5.11 8.99
C PHE A 215 28.61 3.95 9.30
N ALA A 216 28.14 3.83 10.55
CA ALA A 216 27.67 2.53 11.06
C ALA A 216 26.18 2.18 10.85
N ASP A 217 25.27 3.17 10.82
CA ASP A 217 23.83 2.92 10.82
C ASP A 217 23.28 2.50 9.43
N ARG A 218 22.04 2.03 9.37
CA ARG A 218 21.40 1.52 8.15
C ARG A 218 21.43 2.52 7.00
N GLU A 219 21.15 3.79 7.26
CA GLU A 219 21.08 4.86 6.25
C GLU A 219 22.34 5.74 6.28
N HIS A 220 23.49 5.15 6.62
CA HIS A 220 24.81 5.76 6.57
C HIS A 220 25.57 5.39 5.29
N PHE A 221 26.85 5.75 5.19
CA PHE A 221 27.65 5.73 3.97
C PHE A 221 27.64 4.38 3.23
N GLY A 222 27.65 3.26 3.95
CA GLY A 222 27.59 1.91 3.35
C GLY A 222 26.31 1.63 2.55
N ARG A 223 25.22 2.35 2.84
CA ARG A 223 23.94 2.24 2.12
C ARG A 223 24.03 2.68 0.67
N ILE A 224 24.99 3.55 0.33
CA ILE A 224 25.27 3.98 -1.05
C ILE A 224 25.59 2.76 -1.90
N PHE A 225 26.47 1.88 -1.42
CA PHE A 225 26.92 0.68 -2.13
C PHE A 225 25.81 -0.37 -2.24
N PHE A 226 25.04 -0.57 -1.16
CA PHE A 226 23.86 -1.43 -1.20
C PHE A 226 22.87 -0.99 -2.28
N ASN A 227 22.59 0.32 -2.34
CA ASN A 227 21.68 0.87 -3.34
C ASN A 227 22.26 0.75 -4.76
N GLN A 228 23.56 1.02 -4.97
CA GLN A 228 24.21 0.83 -6.27
C GLN A 228 24.08 -0.63 -6.76
N ALA A 229 24.45 -1.61 -5.92
CA ALA A 229 24.37 -3.02 -6.29
C ALA A 229 22.94 -3.47 -6.60
N THR A 230 21.97 -3.07 -5.78
CA THR A 230 20.56 -3.46 -6.00
C THR A 230 19.94 -2.75 -7.19
N MET A 231 20.26 -1.48 -7.45
CA MET A 231 19.82 -0.78 -8.66
C MET A 231 20.42 -1.38 -9.92
N SER A 232 21.72 -1.73 -9.91
CA SER A 232 22.36 -2.45 -11.02
C SER A 232 21.66 -3.79 -11.29
N ALA A 233 21.38 -4.58 -10.23
CA ALA A 233 20.64 -5.85 -10.36
C ALA A 233 19.19 -5.67 -10.88
N GLU A 234 18.56 -4.53 -10.59
CA GLU A 234 17.25 -4.14 -11.13
C GLU A 234 17.31 -3.64 -12.59
N GLY A 235 18.51 -3.51 -13.16
CA GLY A 235 18.74 -3.03 -14.53
C GLY A 235 18.82 -1.50 -14.66
N ILE A 236 19.00 -0.78 -13.55
CA ILE A 236 19.22 0.66 -13.53
C ILE A 236 20.71 0.93 -13.60
N ALA A 237 21.18 1.44 -14.74
CA ALA A 237 22.60 1.61 -15.00
C ALA A 237 23.30 2.53 -13.98
N GLN A 238 24.46 2.09 -13.49
CA GLN A 238 25.34 2.81 -12.57
C GLN A 238 26.62 3.20 -13.31
N ILE A 239 26.86 4.51 -13.50
CA ILE A 239 28.03 5.02 -14.21
C ILE A 239 28.86 5.87 -13.26
N ALA A 240 30.15 5.57 -13.11
CA ALA A 240 31.06 6.37 -12.29
C ALA A 240 32.10 7.09 -13.16
N VAL A 241 32.37 8.34 -12.82
CA VAL A 241 33.39 9.17 -13.45
C VAL A 241 34.31 9.69 -12.34
N VAL A 242 35.47 9.06 -12.18
CA VAL A 242 36.48 9.40 -11.19
C VAL A 242 37.32 10.55 -11.71
N MET A 243 37.03 11.76 -11.21
CA MET A 243 37.64 13.01 -11.64
C MET A 243 38.52 13.63 -10.56
N GLY A 244 38.91 12.83 -9.56
CA GLY A 244 39.67 13.25 -8.39
C GLY A 244 39.95 12.10 -7.44
N SER A 245 40.19 12.45 -6.16
CA SER A 245 40.42 11.45 -5.13
C SER A 245 39.17 10.60 -4.89
N CYS A 246 39.37 9.31 -4.67
CA CYS A 246 38.35 8.33 -4.31
C CYS A 246 38.96 7.32 -3.32
N THR A 247 38.93 7.66 -2.03
CA THR A 247 39.67 6.94 -0.99
C THR A 247 38.77 6.14 -0.04
N ALA A 248 39.32 5.07 0.53
CA ALA A 248 38.71 4.20 1.53
C ALA A 248 37.34 3.68 1.08
N GLY A 249 36.30 3.85 1.90
CA GLY A 249 34.95 3.40 1.53
C GLY A 249 34.47 4.00 0.20
N GLY A 250 34.88 5.24 -0.13
CA GLY A 250 34.47 5.91 -1.37
C GLY A 250 34.92 5.16 -2.63
N ALA A 251 36.00 4.38 -2.55
CA ALA A 251 36.54 3.58 -3.65
C ALA A 251 35.51 2.57 -4.22
N TYR A 252 34.52 2.16 -3.42
CA TYR A 252 33.46 1.28 -3.90
C TYR A 252 32.46 1.95 -4.84
N VAL A 253 32.37 3.29 -4.87
CA VAL A 253 31.48 3.98 -5.84
C VAL A 253 31.85 3.62 -7.28
N PRO A 254 33.12 3.77 -7.73
CA PRO A 254 33.54 3.29 -9.05
C PRO A 254 33.69 1.77 -9.13
N ALA A 255 34.19 1.09 -8.09
CA ALA A 255 34.37 -0.36 -8.17
C ALA A 255 33.05 -1.16 -8.28
N MET A 256 31.91 -0.58 -7.86
CA MET A 256 30.58 -1.21 -7.95
C MET A 256 29.68 -0.55 -9.00
N ALA A 257 30.20 0.37 -9.81
CA ALA A 257 29.49 0.88 -10.97
C ALA A 257 29.55 -0.13 -12.11
N ASP A 258 28.53 -0.14 -12.98
CA ASP A 258 28.51 -1.02 -14.16
C ASP A 258 29.59 -0.62 -15.16
N GLN A 259 29.87 0.69 -15.24
CA GLN A 259 30.89 1.27 -16.10
C GLN A 259 31.58 2.45 -15.40
N SER A 260 32.90 2.41 -15.36
CA SER A 260 33.76 3.33 -14.63
C SER A 260 34.76 4.02 -15.56
N ILE A 261 34.79 5.34 -15.49
CA ILE A 261 35.70 6.21 -16.24
C ILE A 261 36.65 6.88 -15.25
N ILE A 262 37.96 6.90 -15.52
CA ILE A 262 38.96 7.55 -14.67
C ILE A 262 39.80 8.56 -15.44
N VAL A 263 40.03 9.73 -14.86
CA VAL A 263 40.83 10.80 -15.47
C VAL A 263 42.30 10.64 -15.10
N ARG A 264 43.18 10.45 -16.09
CA ARG A 264 44.63 10.37 -15.90
C ARG A 264 45.20 11.56 -15.11
N GLY A 265 46.06 11.25 -14.14
CA GLY A 265 46.82 12.24 -13.35
C GLY A 265 45.99 13.01 -12.32
N ASN A 266 44.67 12.81 -12.29
CA ASN A 266 43.75 13.48 -11.35
C ASN A 266 42.89 12.48 -10.57
N GLY A 267 42.37 11.46 -11.27
CA GLY A 267 41.55 10.40 -10.71
C GLY A 267 42.41 9.36 -9.99
N THR A 268 42.07 9.07 -8.74
CA THR A 268 42.75 8.03 -7.95
C THR A 268 41.75 7.22 -7.15
N VAL A 269 41.91 5.89 -7.08
CA VAL A 269 41.04 4.96 -6.35
C VAL A 269 41.89 4.06 -5.45
N PHE A 270 41.61 4.02 -4.15
CA PHE A 270 42.31 3.10 -3.23
C PHE A 270 41.57 2.93 -1.92
N LEU A 271 41.68 1.75 -1.29
CA LEU A 271 41.10 1.49 0.04
C LEU A 271 41.87 2.14 1.18
N GLY A 272 43.16 2.42 0.98
CA GLY A 272 44.00 3.18 1.88
C GLY A 272 44.90 4.09 1.07
N GLY A 273 44.84 5.39 1.29
CA GLY A 273 45.70 6.33 0.57
C GLY A 273 47.16 6.23 1.00
N PRO A 274 48.08 6.91 0.28
CA PRO A 274 49.50 6.89 0.59
C PRO A 274 49.85 7.13 2.08
N PRO A 275 49.17 8.06 2.81
CA PRO A 275 49.44 8.22 4.24
C PRO A 275 49.13 6.97 5.07
N LEU A 276 48.08 6.23 4.73
CA LEU A 276 47.68 5.01 5.43
C LEU A 276 48.61 3.84 5.07
N VAL A 277 49.00 3.72 3.80
CA VAL A 277 49.96 2.70 3.34
C VAL A 277 51.30 2.89 4.03
N LYS A 278 51.82 4.12 4.04
CA LYS A 278 53.05 4.48 4.75
C LYS A 278 52.96 4.17 6.25
N ALA A 279 51.84 4.49 6.88
CA ALA A 279 51.64 4.21 8.31
C ALA A 279 51.55 2.71 8.63
N ALA A 280 50.96 1.90 7.75
CA ALA A 280 50.74 0.47 7.97
C ALA A 280 51.93 -0.42 7.56
N THR A 281 52.67 -0.04 6.51
CA THR A 281 53.68 -0.90 5.88
C THR A 281 55.07 -0.27 5.80
N GLY A 282 55.18 1.05 5.98
CA GLY A 282 56.42 1.80 5.76
C GLY A 282 56.73 2.11 4.29
N GLU A 283 55.92 1.63 3.34
CA GLU A 283 56.10 1.89 1.91
C GLU A 283 55.78 3.36 1.56
N GLU A 284 56.69 4.01 0.83
CA GLU A 284 56.48 5.33 0.25
C GLU A 284 56.08 5.20 -1.22
N ILE A 285 54.80 5.41 -1.52
CA ILE A 285 54.23 5.31 -2.86
C ILE A 285 53.42 6.57 -3.18
N SER A 286 53.46 7.03 -4.43
CA SER A 286 52.62 8.17 -4.84
C SER A 286 51.15 7.75 -5.02
N ALA A 287 50.23 8.71 -5.03
CA ALA A 287 48.81 8.42 -5.23
C ALA A 287 48.51 7.86 -6.64
N GLU A 288 49.27 8.29 -7.65
CA GLU A 288 49.12 7.79 -9.03
C GLU A 288 49.66 6.36 -9.18
N GLU A 289 50.81 6.04 -8.56
CA GLU A 289 51.36 4.68 -8.57
C GLU A 289 50.51 3.70 -7.76
N LEU A 290 49.91 4.16 -6.66
CA LEU A 290 49.08 3.30 -5.80
C LEU A 290 47.72 2.95 -6.41
N GLY A 291 47.12 3.89 -7.15
CA GLY A 291 45.74 3.74 -7.62
C GLY A 291 45.32 4.77 -8.66
N GLY A 292 46.23 5.18 -9.53
CA GLY A 292 45.96 6.10 -10.63
C GLY A 292 45.22 5.45 -11.81
N ALA A 293 45.02 6.24 -12.86
CA ALA A 293 44.32 5.79 -14.06
C ALA A 293 45.08 4.69 -14.80
N ASP A 294 46.41 4.81 -14.86
CA ASP A 294 47.27 3.85 -15.57
C ASP A 294 47.16 2.44 -14.95
N LEU A 295 47.23 2.35 -13.62
CA LEU A 295 47.09 1.10 -12.87
C LEU A 295 45.69 0.48 -13.05
N HIS A 296 44.63 1.26 -12.86
CA HIS A 296 43.28 0.70 -12.86
C HIS A 296 42.73 0.33 -14.23
N CYS A 297 43.15 1.00 -15.30
CA CYS A 297 42.76 0.65 -16.66
C CYS A 297 43.66 -0.43 -17.31
N SER A 298 44.93 -0.53 -16.90
CA SER A 298 45.89 -1.42 -17.59
C SER A 298 46.20 -2.71 -16.82
N GLU A 299 46.13 -2.67 -15.49
CA GLU A 299 46.58 -3.79 -14.63
C GLU A 299 45.44 -4.38 -13.80
N SER A 300 44.77 -3.55 -12.99
CA SER A 300 43.80 -4.06 -12.01
C SER A 300 42.39 -4.30 -12.59
N GLY A 301 42.02 -3.59 -13.65
CA GLY A 301 40.68 -3.64 -14.25
C GLY A 301 39.56 -3.07 -13.37
N VAL A 302 39.88 -2.17 -12.43
CA VAL A 302 38.86 -1.53 -11.56
C VAL A 302 38.07 -0.46 -12.32
N THR A 303 38.65 0.11 -13.38
CA THR A 303 38.01 1.13 -14.21
C THR A 303 38.15 0.80 -15.69
N ASP A 304 37.08 1.01 -16.45
CA ASP A 304 36.95 0.51 -17.82
C ASP A 304 37.44 1.50 -18.89
N TYR A 305 37.32 2.80 -18.63
CA TYR A 305 37.62 3.84 -19.61
C TYR A 305 38.67 4.84 -19.12
N TYR A 306 39.71 5.01 -19.94
CA TYR A 306 40.83 5.90 -19.68
C TYR A 306 40.59 7.30 -20.27
N ALA A 307 40.34 8.29 -19.42
CA ALA A 307 40.10 9.68 -19.83
C ALA A 307 41.36 10.54 -19.69
N LEU A 308 41.55 11.48 -20.63
CA LEU A 308 42.72 12.36 -20.68
C LEU A 308 42.51 13.69 -19.93
N SER A 309 41.27 14.04 -19.66
CA SER A 309 40.85 15.28 -18.98
C SER A 309 39.40 15.17 -18.56
N ASP A 310 38.96 16.08 -17.70
CA ASP A 310 37.54 16.20 -17.30
C ASP A 310 36.60 16.24 -18.52
N LYS A 311 36.93 17.04 -19.55
CA LYS A 311 36.10 17.12 -20.78
C LYS A 311 36.03 15.79 -21.53
N HIS A 312 37.15 15.07 -21.62
CA HIS A 312 37.16 13.75 -22.26
C HIS A 312 36.33 12.75 -21.46
N ALA A 313 36.45 12.75 -20.13
CA ALA A 313 35.67 11.90 -19.24
C ALA A 313 34.15 12.13 -19.39
N LEU A 314 33.71 13.39 -19.46
CA LEU A 314 32.29 13.72 -19.66
C LEU A 314 31.79 13.28 -21.05
N SER A 315 32.62 13.38 -22.09
CA SER A 315 32.29 12.86 -23.42
C SER A 315 32.13 11.33 -23.42
N LEU A 316 33.00 10.62 -22.69
CA LEU A 316 32.89 9.17 -22.51
C LEU A 316 31.62 8.83 -21.73
N ALA A 317 31.32 9.53 -20.65
CA ALA A 317 30.08 9.32 -19.87
C ALA A 317 28.82 9.49 -20.73
N ARG A 318 28.78 10.51 -21.60
CA ARG A 318 27.70 10.68 -22.59
C ARG A 318 27.63 9.50 -23.57
N SER A 319 28.78 9.00 -24.00
CA SER A 319 28.87 7.85 -24.91
C SER A 319 28.37 6.56 -24.25
N VAL A 320 28.70 6.35 -22.98
CA VAL A 320 28.18 5.24 -22.15
C VAL A 320 26.66 5.32 -22.05
N VAL A 321 26.10 6.48 -21.71
CA VAL A 321 24.64 6.68 -21.62
C VAL A 321 23.96 6.38 -22.96
N ALA A 322 24.54 6.81 -24.08
CA ALA A 322 24.05 6.50 -25.42
C ALA A 322 24.09 5.00 -25.75
N GLY A 323 25.02 4.26 -25.14
CA GLY A 323 25.21 2.81 -25.30
C GLY A 323 24.35 1.92 -24.40
N LEU A 324 23.60 2.45 -23.43
CA LEU A 324 22.83 1.67 -22.44
C LEU A 324 21.65 0.85 -23.02
N GLY A 325 21.46 0.83 -24.34
CA GLY A 325 20.33 0.18 -25.01
C GLY A 325 18.98 0.82 -24.69
N VAL A 326 17.95 0.40 -25.43
CA VAL A 326 16.57 0.82 -25.18
C VAL A 326 15.94 -0.18 -24.21
N ASN A 327 15.48 0.28 -23.05
CA ASN A 327 14.73 -0.57 -22.14
C ASN A 327 13.33 -0.84 -22.73
N SER A 328 13.07 -2.08 -23.14
CA SER A 328 11.82 -2.49 -23.80
C SER A 328 10.57 -2.30 -22.92
N LYS A 329 10.73 -2.25 -21.59
CA LYS A 329 9.62 -1.94 -20.66
C LYS A 329 9.25 -0.45 -20.67
N THR A 330 10.21 0.43 -20.95
CA THR A 330 10.00 1.89 -21.10
C THR A 330 9.55 2.24 -22.53
N MET A 331 9.78 1.35 -23.51
CA MET A 331 9.26 1.49 -24.87
C MET A 331 7.73 1.60 -24.91
N ASN A 332 6.98 0.88 -24.07
CA ASN A 332 5.51 1.02 -24.12
C ASN A 332 5.02 2.41 -23.69
N SER A 333 5.79 3.18 -22.90
CA SER A 333 5.45 4.59 -22.64
C SER A 333 6.03 5.51 -23.72
N TYR A 334 7.26 5.27 -24.19
CA TYR A 334 7.91 6.12 -25.21
C TYR A 334 7.37 5.91 -26.64
N VAL A 335 6.94 4.71 -27.01
CA VAL A 335 6.44 4.34 -28.35
C VAL A 335 4.94 4.63 -28.46
N MET A 336 4.16 4.43 -27.39
CA MET A 336 2.76 4.92 -27.36
C MET A 336 2.69 6.46 -27.33
N ASP A 337 3.68 7.14 -26.73
CA ASP A 337 3.80 8.61 -26.78
C ASP A 337 4.45 9.12 -28.10
N ALA A 338 5.29 8.31 -28.77
CA ALA A 338 5.84 8.67 -30.09
C ALA A 338 4.78 8.73 -31.19
N GLU A 339 3.63 8.08 -30.97
CA GLU A 339 2.51 8.05 -31.91
C GLU A 339 1.42 9.10 -31.61
N ASN A 340 1.45 9.80 -30.45
CA ASN A 340 0.33 10.64 -30.01
C ASN A 340 0.74 12.04 -29.52
N LYS A 341 0.47 13.06 -30.34
CA LYS A 341 0.82 14.46 -30.06
C LYS A 341 -0.21 15.15 -29.15
N VAL A 342 0.04 15.26 -27.84
CA VAL A 342 -0.76 16.13 -26.94
C VAL A 342 -0.16 17.55 -26.94
N ILE A 343 -0.91 18.55 -27.42
CA ILE A 343 -0.56 19.96 -27.26
C ILE A 343 -0.94 20.37 -25.84
N ALA A 344 0.04 20.60 -24.98
CA ALA A 344 -0.20 21.19 -23.67
C ALA A 344 -0.56 22.68 -23.86
N ASP A 345 -1.76 23.07 -23.44
CA ASP A 345 -2.13 24.48 -23.39
C ASP A 345 -1.40 25.12 -22.20
N GLU A 346 -0.84 26.32 -22.40
CA GLU A 346 -0.40 27.11 -21.25
C GLU A 346 -1.59 27.52 -20.38
N PRO A 347 -1.39 27.77 -19.07
CA PRO A 347 -2.43 28.33 -18.22
C PRO A 347 -2.92 29.67 -18.78
N LEU A 348 -4.19 30.01 -18.52
CA LEU A 348 -4.79 31.27 -18.97
C LEU A 348 -4.28 32.49 -18.19
N TYR A 349 -3.73 32.27 -17.00
CA TYR A 349 -3.28 33.31 -16.07
C TYR A 349 -1.77 33.23 -15.85
N ASP A 350 -1.14 34.37 -15.59
CA ASP A 350 0.31 34.44 -15.40
C ASP A 350 0.73 33.73 -14.11
N ALA A 351 1.82 32.97 -14.18
CA ALA A 351 2.41 32.29 -13.03
C ALA A 351 2.98 33.27 -11.99
N GLU A 352 3.37 34.48 -12.39
CA GLU A 352 3.81 35.52 -11.43
C GLU A 352 2.69 35.99 -10.51
N GLU A 353 1.43 35.81 -10.91
CA GLU A 353 0.31 36.23 -10.06
C GLU A 353 0.21 35.43 -8.75
N LEU A 354 0.87 34.26 -8.68
CA LEU A 354 0.97 33.45 -7.47
C LEU A 354 1.56 34.22 -6.27
N TYR A 355 2.41 35.21 -6.53
CA TYR A 355 3.04 36.01 -5.48
C TYR A 355 2.01 36.81 -4.67
N GLY A 356 1.09 37.49 -5.36
CA GLY A 356 0.05 38.30 -4.72
C GLY A 356 -1.15 37.50 -4.19
N ILE A 357 -1.33 36.26 -4.66
CA ILE A 357 -2.42 35.38 -4.20
C ILE A 357 -2.10 34.78 -2.84
N VAL A 358 -0.94 34.12 -2.71
CA VAL A 358 -0.60 33.37 -1.50
C VAL A 358 0.09 34.25 -0.47
N GLY A 359 1.00 35.13 -0.91
CA GLY A 359 1.76 36.03 -0.03
C GLY A 359 2.59 35.30 1.05
N ALA A 360 3.09 36.08 2.02
CA ALA A 360 3.92 35.57 3.12
C ALA A 360 3.15 35.30 4.42
N ASN A 361 1.93 35.84 4.56
CA ASN A 361 1.16 35.75 5.80
C ASN A 361 0.28 34.49 5.82
N LEU A 362 0.75 33.45 6.51
CA LEU A 362 0.04 32.17 6.64
C LEU A 362 -1.29 32.24 7.42
N LYS A 363 -1.59 33.34 8.12
CA LYS A 363 -2.88 33.54 8.80
C LYS A 363 -3.98 34.00 7.84
N LYS A 364 -3.64 34.56 6.68
CA LYS A 364 -4.61 34.95 5.65
C LYS A 364 -5.03 33.72 4.84
N THR A 365 -6.33 33.56 4.64
CA THR A 365 -6.88 32.51 3.77
C THR A 365 -6.93 32.99 2.32
N PHE A 366 -6.81 32.05 1.38
CA PHE A 366 -6.98 32.26 -0.05
C PHE A 366 -7.64 31.02 -0.66
N ASP A 367 -8.28 31.15 -1.82
CA ASP A 367 -8.82 29.99 -2.55
C ASP A 367 -7.69 29.27 -3.30
N VAL A 368 -7.42 28.02 -2.94
CA VAL A 368 -6.37 27.22 -3.58
C VAL A 368 -6.64 26.95 -5.06
N ARG A 369 -7.88 27.12 -5.54
CA ARG A 369 -8.23 27.06 -6.96
C ARG A 369 -7.48 28.12 -7.78
N GLU A 370 -7.17 29.27 -7.19
CA GLU A 370 -6.38 30.32 -7.85
C GLU A 370 -4.92 29.87 -8.11
N VAL A 371 -4.38 29.00 -7.24
CA VAL A 371 -3.07 28.37 -7.47
C VAL A 371 -3.17 27.31 -8.57
N ILE A 372 -4.20 26.46 -8.53
CA ILE A 372 -4.44 25.42 -9.55
C ILE A 372 -4.57 26.05 -10.95
N ALA A 373 -5.34 27.14 -11.07
CA ALA A 373 -5.58 27.84 -12.33
C ALA A 373 -4.30 28.32 -13.02
N ARG A 374 -3.23 28.61 -12.28
CA ARG A 374 -1.93 29.08 -12.81
C ARG A 374 -0.91 27.95 -13.04
N ILE A 375 -1.27 26.72 -12.66
CA ILE A 375 -0.40 25.55 -12.77
C ILE A 375 -0.87 24.60 -13.88
N VAL A 376 -2.17 24.41 -14.06
CA VAL A 376 -2.72 23.38 -14.95
C VAL A 376 -2.96 23.87 -16.38
N ASP A 377 -2.96 22.95 -17.34
CA ASP A 377 -3.09 23.25 -18.76
C ASP A 377 -4.43 23.94 -19.08
N GLY A 378 -4.35 25.11 -19.73
CA GLY A 378 -5.51 25.94 -20.06
C GLY A 378 -6.37 26.34 -18.86
N SER A 379 -5.80 26.30 -17.65
CA SER A 379 -6.51 26.56 -16.38
C SER A 379 -7.75 25.67 -16.16
N ARG A 380 -7.84 24.52 -16.84
CA ARG A 380 -9.00 23.61 -16.77
C ARG A 380 -8.88 22.64 -15.61
N PHE A 381 -9.92 22.61 -14.78
CA PHE A 381 -9.97 21.75 -13.60
C PHE A 381 -11.36 21.15 -13.42
N ASN A 382 -11.44 19.83 -13.44
CA ASN A 382 -12.68 19.12 -13.17
C ASN A 382 -12.76 18.75 -11.69
N GLU A 383 -13.42 19.61 -10.93
CA GLU A 383 -13.51 19.49 -9.48
C GLU A 383 -14.43 18.32 -9.05
N PHE A 384 -13.86 17.37 -8.32
CA PHE A 384 -14.56 16.25 -7.73
C PHE A 384 -15.17 16.63 -6.38
N LYS A 385 -16.44 16.26 -6.15
CA LYS A 385 -17.17 16.52 -4.90
C LYS A 385 -17.06 17.99 -4.44
N ARG A 386 -17.27 18.94 -5.36
CA ARG A 386 -17.15 20.40 -5.09
C ARG A 386 -17.94 20.88 -3.86
N LYS A 387 -19.15 20.34 -3.64
CA LYS A 387 -20.06 20.72 -2.53
C LYS A 387 -19.97 19.83 -1.28
N TYR A 388 -18.93 19.02 -1.15
CA TYR A 388 -18.74 18.11 -0.01
C TYR A 388 -17.29 18.18 0.45
N GLY A 389 -17.04 18.36 1.76
CA GLY A 389 -15.69 18.53 2.30
C GLY A 389 -14.92 19.65 1.60
N GLU A 390 -15.49 20.87 1.57
CA GLU A 390 -14.99 21.98 0.74
C GLU A 390 -13.60 22.49 1.15
N THR A 391 -13.13 22.17 2.36
CA THR A 391 -11.79 22.51 2.84
C THR A 391 -10.69 21.63 2.25
N LEU A 392 -11.04 20.57 1.50
CA LEU A 392 -10.13 19.82 0.65
C LEU A 392 -10.65 19.85 -0.79
N VAL A 393 -9.99 20.62 -1.64
CA VAL A 393 -10.28 20.68 -3.08
C VAL A 393 -9.63 19.47 -3.73
N THR A 394 -10.43 18.70 -4.46
CA THR A 394 -9.95 17.52 -5.21
C THR A 394 -10.45 17.61 -6.63
N GLY A 395 -9.66 17.19 -7.60
CA GLY A 395 -10.13 17.17 -8.98
C GLY A 395 -9.05 16.76 -9.96
N PHE A 396 -9.47 16.55 -11.20
CA PHE A 396 -8.57 16.14 -12.26
C PHE A 396 -8.16 17.33 -13.14
N ALA A 397 -6.92 17.32 -13.60
CA ALA A 397 -6.34 18.32 -14.49
C ALA A 397 -5.36 17.67 -15.47
N ASN A 398 -4.88 18.44 -16.44
CA ASN A 398 -3.71 18.09 -17.24
C ASN A 398 -2.53 19.01 -16.88
N LEU A 399 -1.31 18.47 -16.86
CA LEU A 399 -0.08 19.22 -16.67
C LEU A 399 0.95 18.76 -17.71
N TYR A 400 1.33 19.66 -18.61
CA TYR A 400 2.12 19.33 -19.81
C TYR A 400 1.54 18.15 -20.61
N GLY A 401 0.21 18.14 -20.79
CA GLY A 401 -0.53 17.11 -21.51
C GLY A 401 -0.80 15.84 -20.72
N ARG A 402 -0.30 15.71 -19.48
CA ARG A 402 -0.47 14.50 -18.66
C ARG A 402 -1.59 14.65 -17.65
N ARG A 403 -2.47 13.65 -17.58
CA ARG A 403 -3.55 13.60 -16.60
C ARG A 403 -2.99 13.49 -15.18
N VAL A 404 -3.49 14.32 -14.28
CA VAL A 404 -3.12 14.32 -12.86
C VAL A 404 -4.37 14.46 -11.99
N GLY A 405 -4.33 13.86 -10.81
CA GLY A 405 -5.28 14.09 -9.72
C GLY A 405 -4.66 15.06 -8.72
N ILE A 406 -5.36 16.14 -8.40
CA ILE A 406 -4.88 17.16 -7.45
C ILE A 406 -5.69 17.06 -6.17
N LEU A 407 -5.00 17.05 -5.02
CA LEU A 407 -5.57 17.28 -3.69
C LEU A 407 -4.93 18.55 -3.11
N ALA A 408 -5.75 19.54 -2.77
CA ALA A 408 -5.28 20.85 -2.38
C ALA A 408 -6.06 21.38 -1.17
N ASN A 409 -5.36 21.80 -0.12
CA ASN A 409 -6.02 22.30 1.09
C ASN A 409 -6.58 23.70 0.87
N ASN A 410 -7.80 23.91 1.34
CA ASN A 410 -8.52 25.19 1.35
C ASN A 410 -9.05 25.54 2.75
N GLY A 411 -8.41 24.99 3.79
CA GLY A 411 -8.83 25.08 5.19
C GLY A 411 -8.40 23.87 6.02
N VAL A 412 -8.93 23.77 7.24
CA VAL A 412 -8.75 22.61 8.14
C VAL A 412 -9.43 21.35 7.60
N LEU A 413 -8.89 20.17 7.89
CA LEU A 413 -9.51 18.92 7.45
C LEU A 413 -10.64 18.48 8.40
N PHE A 414 -11.85 18.33 7.87
CA PHE A 414 -12.97 17.69 8.54
C PHE A 414 -13.10 16.20 8.15
N SER A 415 -13.97 15.46 8.82
CA SER A 415 -14.32 14.07 8.49
C SER A 415 -14.70 13.90 7.02
N GLU A 416 -15.54 14.79 6.49
CA GLU A 416 -16.01 14.80 5.10
C GLU A 416 -14.84 15.03 4.13
N SER A 417 -13.88 15.87 4.52
CA SER A 417 -12.69 16.16 3.73
C SER A 417 -11.79 14.93 3.63
N ALA A 418 -11.60 14.22 4.74
CA ALA A 418 -10.81 13.00 4.75
C ALA A 418 -11.47 11.86 3.94
N LEU A 419 -12.79 11.69 4.06
CA LEU A 419 -13.55 10.72 3.27
C LEU A 419 -13.52 11.05 1.77
N LYS A 420 -13.64 12.34 1.42
CA LYS A 420 -13.48 12.82 0.04
C LYS A 420 -12.10 12.53 -0.50
N GLY A 421 -11.05 12.87 0.25
CA GLY A 421 -9.67 12.64 -0.14
C GLY A 421 -9.36 11.15 -0.33
N ALA A 422 -9.81 10.28 0.59
CA ALA A 422 -9.63 8.84 0.48
C ALA A 422 -10.24 8.29 -0.81
N HIS A 423 -11.53 8.60 -1.06
CA HIS A 423 -12.21 8.18 -2.29
C HIS A 423 -11.53 8.74 -3.54
N PHE A 424 -11.09 9.99 -3.52
CA PHE A 424 -10.40 10.58 -4.68
C PHE A 424 -9.05 9.88 -4.97
N VAL A 425 -8.29 9.52 -3.94
CA VAL A 425 -7.07 8.72 -4.07
C VAL A 425 -7.38 7.35 -4.65
N GLU A 426 -8.45 6.68 -4.19
CA GLU A 426 -8.91 5.40 -4.75
C GLU A 426 -9.20 5.50 -6.25
N LEU A 427 -9.92 6.54 -6.68
CA LEU A 427 -10.21 6.79 -8.09
C LEU A 427 -8.94 7.00 -8.94
N CYS A 428 -7.97 7.74 -8.41
CA CYS A 428 -6.70 7.96 -9.10
C CYS A 428 -5.89 6.66 -9.19
N CYS A 429 -5.86 5.87 -8.11
CA CYS A 429 -5.18 4.57 -8.08
C CYS A 429 -5.83 3.55 -9.03
N GLN A 430 -7.16 3.53 -9.14
CA GLN A 430 -7.88 2.65 -10.05
C GLN A 430 -7.58 2.96 -11.53
N ARG A 431 -7.23 4.21 -11.83
CA ARG A 431 -7.05 4.74 -13.19
C ARG A 431 -5.59 5.00 -13.55
N ASP A 432 -4.65 4.60 -12.69
CA ASP A 432 -3.22 4.86 -12.84
C ASP A 432 -2.87 6.35 -13.05
N ILE A 433 -3.61 7.25 -12.38
CA ILE A 433 -3.41 8.70 -12.49
C ILE A 433 -2.45 9.18 -11.39
N PRO A 434 -1.34 9.86 -11.73
CA PRO A 434 -0.45 10.49 -10.75
C PRO A 434 -1.16 11.50 -9.85
N LEU A 435 -0.74 11.58 -8.59
CA LEU A 435 -1.30 12.45 -7.57
C LEU A 435 -0.38 13.63 -7.27
N ILE A 436 -0.94 14.84 -7.23
CA ILE A 436 -0.28 16.07 -6.80
C ILE A 436 -0.95 16.58 -5.53
N PHE A 437 -0.17 16.79 -4.48
CA PHE A 437 -0.63 17.33 -3.20
C PHE A 437 -0.15 18.78 -3.05
N LEU A 438 -1.07 19.73 -2.91
CA LEU A 438 -0.79 21.13 -2.59
C LEU A 438 -1.09 21.37 -1.11
N GLN A 439 -0.05 21.40 -0.29
CA GLN A 439 -0.19 21.51 1.16
C GLN A 439 -0.31 22.96 1.61
N ASN A 440 -1.45 23.26 2.23
CA ASN A 440 -1.68 24.45 3.03
C ASN A 440 -2.60 24.10 4.21
N ILE A 441 -2.09 23.30 5.13
CA ILE A 441 -2.86 22.63 6.17
C ILE A 441 -2.37 22.98 7.58
N THR A 442 -3.30 23.44 8.40
CA THR A 442 -3.11 23.73 9.83
C THR A 442 -3.42 22.55 10.74
N GLY A 443 -4.14 21.54 10.25
CA GLY A 443 -4.46 20.32 10.96
C GLY A 443 -5.87 19.81 10.67
N PHE A 444 -6.31 18.85 11.47
CA PHE A 444 -7.70 18.40 11.49
C PHE A 444 -8.53 19.29 12.43
N MET A 445 -9.85 19.33 12.21
CA MET A 445 -10.76 19.95 13.15
C MET A 445 -10.65 19.27 14.52
N VAL A 446 -10.78 20.05 15.60
CA VAL A 446 -10.72 19.56 16.98
C VAL A 446 -12.02 19.87 17.71
N GLY A 447 -12.34 19.07 18.73
CA GLY A 447 -13.52 19.25 19.56
C GLY A 447 -14.27 17.94 19.77
N ARG A 448 -15.11 17.90 20.82
CA ARG A 448 -15.87 16.71 21.18
C ARG A 448 -16.70 16.16 20.02
N ASP A 449 -17.39 17.04 19.30
CA ASP A 449 -18.28 16.64 18.21
C ASP A 449 -17.51 16.05 17.02
N ALA A 450 -16.32 16.59 16.73
CA ALA A 450 -15.43 16.03 15.70
C ALA A 450 -14.93 14.64 16.09
N GLU A 451 -14.51 14.46 17.35
CA GLU A 451 -14.05 13.16 17.87
C GLU A 451 -15.18 12.13 17.90
N ALA A 452 -16.35 12.50 18.43
CA ALA A 452 -17.54 11.64 18.44
C ALA A 452 -18.02 11.29 17.02
N GLY A 453 -17.93 12.23 16.09
CA GLY A 453 -18.19 12.02 14.66
C GLY A 453 -17.14 11.15 13.96
N GLY A 454 -16.09 10.71 14.67
CA GLY A 454 -15.09 9.79 14.16
C GLY A 454 -14.05 10.44 13.25
N ILE A 455 -13.66 11.68 13.51
CA ILE A 455 -12.62 12.35 12.73
C ILE A 455 -11.31 11.55 12.68
N ALA A 456 -10.94 10.87 13.76
CA ALA A 456 -9.78 9.98 13.79
C ALA A 456 -9.90 8.80 12.80
N LYS A 457 -11.04 8.08 12.79
CA LYS A 457 -11.25 6.95 11.85
C LYS A 457 -11.40 7.41 10.40
N ASN A 458 -11.87 8.64 10.17
CA ASN A 458 -12.02 9.20 8.83
C ASN A 458 -10.68 9.73 8.31
N GLY A 459 -9.91 10.44 9.13
CA GLY A 459 -8.52 10.80 8.85
C GLY A 459 -7.64 9.58 8.57
N ALA A 460 -7.83 8.50 9.33
CA ALA A 460 -7.12 7.23 9.11
C ALA A 460 -7.40 6.62 7.73
N LYS A 461 -8.61 6.79 7.16
CA LYS A 461 -8.89 6.34 5.78
C LYS A 461 -8.06 7.11 4.77
N LEU A 462 -8.00 8.44 4.87
CA LEU A 462 -7.16 9.26 3.99
C LEU A 462 -5.69 8.83 4.08
N VAL A 463 -5.16 8.71 5.29
CA VAL A 463 -3.77 8.29 5.54
C VAL A 463 -3.50 6.89 4.97
N THR A 464 -4.43 5.95 5.14
CA THR A 464 -4.33 4.59 4.57
C THR A 464 -4.30 4.65 3.04
N ALA A 465 -5.17 5.44 2.42
CA ALA A 465 -5.21 5.60 0.97
C ALA A 465 -3.89 6.18 0.44
N VAL A 466 -3.38 7.25 1.06
CA VAL A 466 -2.12 7.91 0.66
C VAL A 466 -0.91 7.00 0.85
N ALA A 467 -0.86 6.25 1.95
CA ALA A 467 0.24 5.33 2.23
C ALA A 467 0.31 4.18 1.22
N CYS A 468 -0.84 3.59 0.88
CA CYS A 468 -0.90 2.41 0.02
C CYS A 468 -0.81 2.75 -1.48
N ALA A 469 -1.21 3.96 -1.88
CA ALA A 469 -1.20 4.40 -3.28
C ALA A 469 0.17 4.23 -3.94
N GLN A 470 0.19 3.45 -5.03
CA GLN A 470 1.39 3.12 -5.81
C GLN A 470 1.56 3.98 -7.07
N VAL A 471 0.54 4.76 -7.44
CA VAL A 471 0.67 5.81 -8.46
C VAL A 471 1.71 6.86 -8.01
N PRO A 472 2.41 7.54 -8.94
CA PRO A 472 3.38 8.57 -8.56
C PRO A 472 2.71 9.68 -7.74
N LYS A 473 3.28 9.97 -6.56
CA LYS A 473 2.83 11.04 -5.67
C LYS A 473 3.87 12.17 -5.67
N ILE A 474 3.45 13.40 -5.90
CA ILE A 474 4.30 14.60 -5.86
C ILE A 474 3.68 15.60 -4.90
N THR A 475 4.47 16.14 -3.99
CA THR A 475 3.99 17.08 -2.96
C THR A 475 4.62 18.45 -3.15
N MET A 476 3.83 19.51 -3.02
CA MET A 476 4.29 20.89 -2.99
C MET A 476 3.67 21.59 -1.79
N VAL A 477 4.52 22.08 -0.88
CA VAL A 477 4.10 22.83 0.29
C VAL A 477 4.04 24.31 -0.09
N ILE A 478 2.82 24.83 -0.22
CA ILE A 478 2.53 26.20 -0.66
C ILE A 478 2.19 27.14 0.51
N GLY A 479 1.98 26.58 1.71
CA GLY A 479 1.69 27.33 2.94
C GLY A 479 2.05 26.53 4.19
N GLY A 480 1.06 26.30 5.07
CA GLY A 480 1.27 25.50 6.28
C GLY A 480 1.37 23.99 6.02
N SER A 481 2.20 23.30 6.78
CA SER A 481 2.25 21.84 6.84
C SER A 481 2.40 21.41 8.30
N TYR A 482 1.27 21.35 9.01
CA TYR A 482 1.23 21.16 10.45
C TYR A 482 0.60 19.82 10.86
N GLY A 483 1.23 19.16 11.84
CA GLY A 483 0.69 18.00 12.56
C GLY A 483 0.18 16.88 11.67
N ALA A 484 -0.97 16.30 12.02
CA ALA A 484 -1.58 15.21 11.26
C ALA A 484 -2.00 15.60 9.83
N GLY A 485 -2.14 16.89 9.54
CA GLY A 485 -2.39 17.39 8.19
C GLY A 485 -1.25 17.07 7.21
N ASN A 486 0.00 17.17 7.68
CA ASN A 486 1.18 16.76 6.91
C ASN A 486 1.06 15.30 6.44
N TYR A 487 0.54 14.43 7.31
CA TYR A 487 0.40 13.01 7.05
C TYR A 487 -0.67 12.72 5.99
N GLY A 488 -1.88 13.26 6.19
CA GLY A 488 -2.99 13.07 5.27
C GLY A 488 -2.74 13.64 3.87
N MET A 489 -1.84 14.62 3.74
CA MET A 489 -1.51 15.26 2.46
C MET A 489 -0.18 14.80 1.86
N CYS A 490 0.27 13.58 2.17
CA CYS A 490 1.48 12.97 1.61
C CYS A 490 2.79 13.73 1.91
N GLY A 491 3.02 14.07 3.18
CA GLY A 491 4.32 14.57 3.66
C GLY A 491 5.46 13.57 3.51
N ARG A 492 6.67 13.95 3.92
CA ARG A 492 7.94 13.24 3.64
C ARG A 492 7.92 11.74 3.98
N ALA A 493 7.23 11.36 5.06
CA ALA A 493 7.15 9.97 5.53
C ALA A 493 6.30 9.04 4.63
N TYR A 494 5.47 9.59 3.74
CA TYR A 494 4.54 8.83 2.88
C TYR A 494 5.13 8.50 1.49
N GLY A 495 6.44 8.69 1.34
CA GLY A 495 7.18 8.38 0.12
C GLY A 495 6.69 9.11 -1.13
N PRO A 496 6.47 10.45 -1.12
CA PRO A 496 6.29 11.17 -2.37
C PRO A 496 7.58 11.07 -3.20
N ARG A 497 7.43 10.87 -4.51
CA ARG A 497 8.55 10.81 -5.47
C ARG A 497 9.38 12.07 -5.41
N PHE A 498 8.70 13.21 -5.26
CA PHE A 498 9.30 14.51 -5.01
C PHE A 498 8.46 15.30 -4.01
N MET A 499 9.12 16.05 -3.14
CA MET A 499 8.47 16.99 -2.23
C MET A 499 9.19 18.34 -2.29
N PHE A 500 8.51 19.41 -2.70
CA PHE A 500 9.09 20.76 -2.78
C PHE A 500 8.39 21.71 -1.81
N MET A 501 9.05 22.82 -1.46
CA MET A 501 8.48 23.86 -0.61
C MET A 501 8.57 25.23 -1.28
N TRP A 502 7.61 26.09 -0.99
CA TRP A 502 7.70 27.52 -1.30
C TRP A 502 8.42 28.30 -0.18
N PRO A 503 8.92 29.52 -0.44
CA PRO A 503 9.70 30.30 0.53
C PRO A 503 8.87 30.80 1.72
N ASN A 504 7.56 30.97 1.54
CA ASN A 504 6.62 31.35 2.59
C ASN A 504 6.17 30.16 3.46
N ALA A 505 6.39 28.92 3.00
CA ALA A 505 5.86 27.74 3.66
C ALA A 505 6.40 27.56 5.09
N ARG A 506 5.67 26.83 5.94
CA ARG A 506 6.14 26.44 7.28
C ARG A 506 5.77 25.00 7.57
N ILE A 507 6.69 24.26 8.19
CA ILE A 507 6.49 22.85 8.50
C ILE A 507 6.89 22.54 9.94
N SER A 508 5.97 22.02 10.74
CA SER A 508 6.24 21.65 12.13
C SER A 508 5.16 20.71 12.68
N VAL A 509 5.36 20.19 13.90
CA VAL A 509 4.38 19.32 14.55
C VAL A 509 3.06 20.06 14.89
N MET A 510 3.14 21.37 15.14
CA MET A 510 2.00 22.28 15.34
C MET A 510 2.49 23.73 15.21
N GLY A 511 1.58 24.71 15.14
CA GLY A 511 1.97 26.12 15.11
C GLY A 511 2.68 26.56 16.40
N GLY A 512 3.66 27.47 16.30
CA GLY A 512 4.46 27.93 17.45
C GLY A 512 3.60 28.51 18.58
N GLU A 513 2.66 29.39 18.23
CA GLU A 513 1.67 29.98 19.14
C GLU A 513 0.84 28.90 19.85
N GLN A 514 0.45 27.83 19.14
CA GLN A 514 -0.31 26.72 19.72
C GLN A 514 0.54 25.93 20.72
N ALA A 515 1.79 25.60 20.36
CA ALA A 515 2.72 24.87 21.24
C ALA A 515 3.02 25.66 22.52
N ALA A 516 3.28 26.96 22.38
CA ALA A 516 3.56 27.87 23.49
C ALA A 516 2.36 27.97 24.46
N ASN A 517 1.15 28.12 23.92
CA ASN A 517 -0.08 28.15 24.72
C ASN A 517 -0.33 26.85 25.50
N VAL A 518 -0.14 25.69 24.86
CA VAL A 518 -0.32 24.38 25.53
C VAL A 518 0.70 24.18 26.66
N LEU A 519 1.98 24.50 26.41
CA LEU A 519 3.02 24.36 27.42
C LEU A 519 2.83 25.33 28.60
N ALA A 520 2.42 26.57 28.33
CA ALA A 520 2.05 27.53 29.36
C ALA A 520 0.89 27.03 30.23
N GLN A 521 -0.15 26.49 29.61
CA GLN A 521 -1.30 25.94 30.34
C GLN A 521 -0.90 24.77 31.26
N VAL A 522 -0.14 23.81 30.73
CA VAL A 522 0.35 22.64 31.51
C VAL A 522 1.20 23.09 32.70
N GLN A 523 2.08 24.08 32.49
CA GLN A 523 2.96 24.56 33.56
C GLN A 523 2.19 25.39 34.60
N CYS A 524 1.22 26.18 34.18
CA CYS A 524 0.27 26.86 35.06
C CYS A 524 -0.47 25.85 35.96
N ASP A 525 -1.03 24.79 35.38
CA ASP A 525 -1.78 23.76 36.13
C ASP A 525 -0.88 22.93 37.05
N ALA A 526 0.38 22.70 36.66
CA ALA A 526 1.38 22.06 37.52
C ALA A 526 1.76 22.96 38.71
N ARG A 527 1.98 24.26 38.49
CA ARG A 527 2.27 25.22 39.57
C ARG A 527 1.10 25.40 40.52
N LYS A 528 -0.13 25.50 40.00
CA LYS A 528 -1.35 25.54 40.81
C LYS A 528 -1.49 24.30 41.70
N ARG A 529 -1.26 23.09 41.16
CA ARG A 529 -1.25 21.84 41.94
C ARG A 529 -0.15 21.81 43.00
N ALA A 530 0.98 22.47 42.75
CA ALA A 530 2.09 22.60 43.71
C ALA A 530 1.94 23.79 44.67
N GLY A 531 0.80 24.50 44.67
CA GLY A 531 0.55 25.66 45.52
C GLY A 531 1.41 26.90 45.21
N LYS A 532 2.00 26.97 44.02
CA LYS A 532 2.86 28.09 43.58
C LYS A 532 2.09 29.09 42.72
N SER A 533 2.48 30.36 42.78
CA SER A 533 1.91 31.42 41.92
C SER A 533 2.36 31.28 40.46
N TRP A 534 1.49 31.72 39.56
CA TRP A 534 1.72 31.82 38.12
C TRP A 534 1.37 33.24 37.69
N THR A 535 2.35 33.99 37.20
CA THR A 535 2.16 35.37 36.75
C THR A 535 2.11 35.47 35.23
N GLU A 536 1.54 36.55 34.69
CA GLU A 536 1.57 36.82 33.24
C GLU A 536 2.99 37.00 32.70
N GLU A 537 3.94 37.41 33.56
CA GLU A 537 5.35 37.52 33.20
C GLU A 537 6.01 36.15 33.10
N ASP A 538 5.73 35.22 34.02
CA ASP A 538 6.13 33.81 33.90
C ASP A 538 5.62 33.19 32.60
N GLU A 539 4.37 33.51 32.23
CA GLU A 539 3.75 33.01 31.01
C GLU A 539 4.43 33.54 29.75
N ARG A 540 4.68 34.86 29.67
CA ARG A 540 5.39 35.47 28.53
C ARG A 540 6.82 34.94 28.40
N ASN A 541 7.54 34.85 29.50
CA ASN A 541 8.92 34.35 29.54
C ASN A 541 9.02 32.88 29.10
N LEU A 542 7.95 32.09 29.29
CA LEU A 542 7.89 30.74 28.76
C LEU A 542 7.50 30.70 27.27
N LYS A 543 6.46 31.46 26.86
CA LYS A 543 5.90 31.39 25.51
C LYS A 543 6.87 31.88 24.45
N GLN A 544 7.47 33.06 24.65
CA GLN A 544 8.31 33.71 23.65
C GLN A 544 9.45 32.81 23.10
N PRO A 545 10.30 32.18 23.93
CA PRO A 545 11.38 31.33 23.40
C PRO A 545 10.86 30.07 22.69
N ILE A 546 9.66 29.60 23.02
CA ILE A 546 9.02 28.47 22.34
C ILE A 546 8.55 28.90 20.95
N GLU A 547 7.87 30.04 20.84
CA GLU A 547 7.39 30.59 19.56
C GLU A 547 8.57 30.83 18.61
N GLU A 548 9.61 31.54 19.08
CA GLU A 548 10.83 31.81 18.29
C GLU A 548 11.52 30.52 17.83
N ARG A 549 11.57 29.50 18.69
CA ARG A 549 12.14 28.20 18.34
C ARG A 549 11.33 27.51 17.24
N PHE A 550 10.01 27.47 17.36
CA PHE A 550 9.13 26.83 16.38
C PHE A 550 9.13 27.58 15.04
N ASP A 551 9.19 28.91 15.06
CA ASP A 551 9.27 29.71 13.83
C ASP A 551 10.60 29.48 13.10
N ARG A 552 11.71 29.38 13.84
CA ARG A 552 13.03 29.04 13.28
C ARG A 552 13.06 27.62 12.72
N GLU A 553 12.64 26.63 13.50
CA GLU A 553 12.66 25.21 13.10
C GLU A 553 11.64 24.90 11.99
N GLY A 554 10.57 25.69 11.89
CA GLY A 554 9.57 25.58 10.84
C GLY A 554 9.91 26.28 9.54
N HIS A 555 10.99 27.08 9.49
CA HIS A 555 11.39 27.83 8.30
C HIS A 555 11.83 26.90 7.16
N PRO A 556 11.53 27.22 5.87
CA PRO A 556 11.92 26.37 4.74
C PRO A 556 13.43 26.09 4.65
N TYR A 557 14.27 27.04 5.09
CA TYR A 557 15.72 26.82 5.10
C TYR A 557 16.13 25.77 6.13
N PHE A 558 15.51 25.76 7.30
CA PHE A 558 15.80 24.76 8.32
C PHE A 558 15.39 23.35 7.85
N ALA A 559 14.21 23.25 7.23
CA ALA A 559 13.67 22.03 6.66
C ALA A 559 14.50 21.49 5.49
N SER A 560 14.82 22.36 4.52
CA SER A 560 15.55 21.99 3.30
C SER A 560 17.02 21.71 3.58
N ALA A 561 17.63 22.40 4.57
CA ALA A 561 18.95 22.05 5.08
C ALA A 561 19.02 20.59 5.56
N ARG A 562 17.91 20.08 6.12
CA ARG A 562 17.78 18.73 6.69
C ARG A 562 17.11 17.74 5.74
N LEU A 563 16.85 18.08 4.48
CA LEU A 563 16.23 17.21 3.47
C LEU A 563 14.84 16.71 3.87
N TRP A 564 14.05 17.53 4.55
CA TRP A 564 12.61 17.26 4.74
C TRP A 564 11.84 17.44 3.43
N ASP A 565 12.38 18.27 2.55
CA ASP A 565 12.01 18.48 1.15
C ASP A 565 13.21 18.23 0.21
N ASP A 566 12.92 18.26 -1.09
CA ASP A 566 13.86 18.11 -2.19
C ASP A 566 14.24 19.48 -2.81
N GLY A 567 13.85 20.60 -2.18
CA GLY A 567 14.22 21.95 -2.59
C GLY A 567 13.14 22.99 -2.29
N VAL A 568 13.60 24.20 -1.96
CA VAL A 568 12.76 25.40 -1.93
C VAL A 568 12.75 26.03 -3.31
N ILE A 569 11.57 26.28 -3.87
CA ILE A 569 11.42 26.78 -5.24
C ILE A 569 10.68 28.13 -5.27
N ASP A 570 10.93 28.91 -6.32
CA ASP A 570 10.13 30.09 -6.64
C ASP A 570 8.69 29.65 -7.02
N PRO A 571 7.63 30.21 -6.40
CA PRO A 571 6.24 29.86 -6.71
C PRO A 571 5.91 29.89 -8.20
N LYS A 572 6.46 30.83 -9.00
CA LYS A 572 6.19 30.89 -10.44
C LYS A 572 6.71 29.67 -11.22
N HIS A 573 7.70 28.97 -10.67
CA HIS A 573 8.29 27.79 -11.30
C HIS A 573 7.56 26.48 -10.94
N SER A 574 6.51 26.54 -10.12
CA SER A 574 5.69 25.39 -9.69
C SER A 574 5.27 24.49 -10.85
N ARG A 575 4.69 25.05 -11.91
CA ARG A 575 4.27 24.30 -13.11
C ARG A 575 5.43 23.55 -13.74
N ARG A 576 6.56 24.23 -13.97
CA ARG A 576 7.76 23.66 -14.60
C ARG A 576 8.38 22.54 -13.75
N VAL A 577 8.50 22.77 -12.44
CA VAL A 577 9.07 21.79 -11.49
C VAL A 577 8.19 20.54 -11.41
N LEU A 578 6.87 20.71 -11.29
CA LEU A 578 5.92 19.60 -11.34
C LEU A 578 6.01 18.84 -12.67
N GLY A 579 6.15 19.56 -13.78
CA GLY A 579 6.32 18.95 -15.11
C GLY A 579 7.57 18.09 -15.23
N LEU A 580 8.71 18.60 -14.79
CA LEU A 580 9.98 17.85 -14.79
C LEU A 580 9.91 16.64 -13.85
N ALA A 581 9.28 16.78 -12.68
CA ALA A 581 9.05 15.68 -11.75
C ALA A 581 8.15 14.60 -12.37
N LEU A 582 7.03 14.97 -13.02
CA LEU A 582 6.14 14.04 -13.73
C LEU A 582 6.82 13.38 -14.93
N GLN A 583 7.75 14.07 -15.59
CA GLN A 583 8.55 13.47 -16.66
C GLN A 583 9.49 12.40 -16.11
N ALA A 584 10.13 12.65 -14.95
CA ALA A 584 10.97 11.67 -14.31
C ALA A 584 10.19 10.43 -13.86
N THR A 585 9.01 10.60 -13.25
CA THR A 585 8.19 9.46 -12.78
C THR A 585 7.70 8.56 -13.91
N ALA A 586 7.65 9.08 -15.15
CA ALA A 586 7.24 8.35 -16.34
C ALA A 586 8.16 7.17 -16.71
N ASN A 587 9.43 7.22 -16.29
CA ASN A 587 10.42 6.20 -16.65
C ASN A 587 10.19 4.89 -15.88
N ALA A 588 9.40 4.91 -14.80
CA ALA A 588 9.03 3.74 -14.03
C ALA A 588 7.59 3.31 -14.32
N PRO A 589 7.31 2.00 -14.45
CA PRO A 589 5.95 1.50 -14.60
C PRO A 589 5.15 1.70 -13.31
N ILE A 590 3.89 2.11 -13.46
CA ILE A 590 2.95 2.24 -12.34
C ILE A 590 2.62 0.84 -11.82
N GLN A 591 2.78 0.65 -10.51
CA GLN A 591 2.47 -0.62 -9.84
C GLN A 591 0.99 -0.65 -9.43
N PRO A 592 0.34 -1.84 -9.42
CA PRO A 592 -1.02 -1.95 -8.94
C PRO A 592 -1.10 -1.59 -7.45
N THR A 593 -2.12 -0.80 -7.09
CA THR A 593 -2.34 -0.41 -5.70
C THR A 593 -3.13 -1.48 -4.95
N LYS A 594 -2.62 -1.91 -3.79
CA LYS A 594 -3.34 -2.74 -2.82
C LYS A 594 -3.51 -1.97 -1.53
N PHE A 595 -4.74 -1.58 -1.20
CA PHE A 595 -5.04 -0.87 0.04
C PHE A 595 -4.95 -1.79 1.27
N GLY A 596 -4.55 -1.20 2.40
CA GLY A 596 -4.75 -1.80 3.72
C GLY A 596 -6.23 -1.77 4.13
N VAL A 597 -6.53 -2.30 5.32
CA VAL A 597 -7.89 -2.32 5.84
C VAL A 597 -8.35 -0.89 6.16
N PHE A 598 -9.45 -0.45 5.55
CA PHE A 598 -10.11 0.79 5.92
C PHE A 598 -10.95 0.60 7.18
N ARG A 599 -10.75 1.47 8.19
CA ARG A 599 -11.54 1.44 9.43
C ARG A 599 -12.94 2.00 9.21
N MET A 600 -13.88 1.15 8.85
CA MET A 600 -15.30 1.52 8.65
C MET A 600 -16.05 1.66 9.98
N ASP A 601 -17.28 2.17 9.91
CA ASP A 601 -18.18 2.17 11.05
C ASP A 601 -19.10 0.95 11.02
N TYR A 602 -19.69 0.64 12.18
CA TYR A 602 -20.53 -0.55 12.34
C TYR A 602 -21.73 -0.56 11.37
N ARG A 603 -22.28 0.61 11.05
CA ARG A 603 -23.38 0.74 10.09
C ARG A 603 -22.97 0.42 8.66
N SER A 604 -21.79 0.83 8.24
CA SER A 604 -21.24 0.48 6.93
C SER A 604 -21.00 -1.02 6.82
N GLU A 605 -20.51 -1.65 7.89
CA GLU A 605 -20.34 -3.11 7.94
C GLU A 605 -21.69 -3.84 7.90
N LEU A 606 -22.69 -3.35 8.63
CA LEU A 606 -24.06 -3.87 8.55
C LEU A 606 -24.68 -3.67 7.18
N PHE A 607 -24.47 -2.53 6.53
CA PHE A 607 -24.95 -2.26 5.18
C PHE A 607 -24.27 -3.18 4.16
N ALA A 608 -22.96 -3.35 4.24
CA ALA A 608 -22.24 -4.31 3.39
C ALA A 608 -22.71 -5.75 3.65
N PHE A 609 -22.96 -6.10 4.91
CA PHE A 609 -23.53 -7.39 5.28
C PHE A 609 -24.94 -7.58 4.72
N SER A 610 -25.83 -6.58 4.81
CA SER A 610 -27.19 -6.65 4.26
C SER A 610 -27.17 -6.89 2.75
N HIS A 611 -26.23 -6.27 2.02
CA HIS A 611 -26.01 -6.56 0.60
C HIS A 611 -25.47 -7.97 0.34
N ARG A 612 -24.50 -8.46 1.13
CA ARG A 612 -23.98 -9.83 1.01
C ARG A 612 -25.07 -10.88 1.21
N ILE A 613 -25.96 -10.66 2.16
CA ILE A 613 -27.12 -11.53 2.39
C ILE A 613 -28.33 -11.13 1.53
N GLY A 614 -28.21 -10.22 0.56
CA GLY A 614 -29.26 -9.84 -0.40
C GLY A 614 -30.55 -9.28 0.21
N ALA A 615 -30.44 -8.58 1.33
CA ALA A 615 -31.56 -8.00 2.09
C ALA A 615 -31.53 -6.45 2.13
N ALA A 616 -30.66 -5.81 1.35
CA ALA A 616 -30.40 -4.37 1.44
C ALA A 616 -31.63 -3.47 1.15
N GLU A 617 -32.57 -3.95 0.32
CA GLU A 617 -33.76 -3.19 -0.06
C GLU A 617 -34.97 -3.47 0.85
N THR A 618 -34.98 -4.61 1.53
CA THR A 618 -36.15 -5.11 2.30
C THR A 618 -35.98 -4.98 3.80
N LEU A 619 -34.75 -4.83 4.30
CA LEU A 619 -34.43 -4.89 5.72
C LEU A 619 -33.83 -3.58 6.25
N GLY A 620 -34.49 -2.96 7.23
CA GLY A 620 -33.99 -1.77 7.91
C GLY A 620 -32.79 -2.08 8.81
N ASN A 621 -31.84 -1.15 8.88
CA ASN A 621 -30.63 -1.29 9.71
C ASN A 621 -30.96 -1.63 11.18
N ASP A 622 -32.04 -1.10 11.74
CA ASP A 622 -32.41 -1.34 13.14
C ASP A 622 -32.80 -2.79 13.43
N GLN A 623 -33.41 -3.47 12.46
CA GLN A 623 -33.75 -4.89 12.61
C GLN A 623 -32.51 -5.78 12.55
N LEU A 624 -31.53 -5.45 11.69
CA LEU A 624 -30.23 -6.11 11.68
C LEU A 624 -29.45 -5.86 12.97
N ILE A 625 -29.45 -4.61 13.46
CA ILE A 625 -28.82 -4.28 14.75
C ILE A 625 -29.46 -5.12 15.85
N ARG A 626 -30.79 -5.20 15.91
CA ARG A 626 -31.51 -6.00 16.89
C ARG A 626 -31.14 -7.48 16.82
N ALA A 627 -31.10 -8.06 15.61
CA ALA A 627 -30.71 -9.47 15.42
C ALA A 627 -29.26 -9.74 15.87
N MET A 628 -28.36 -8.77 15.65
CA MET A 628 -26.95 -8.84 16.03
C MET A 628 -26.68 -8.41 17.48
N THR A 629 -27.68 -8.02 18.27
CA THR A 629 -27.48 -7.54 19.65
C THR A 629 -27.93 -8.59 20.66
N ASN A 630 -26.96 -9.20 21.35
CA ASN A 630 -27.20 -10.09 22.48
C ASN A 630 -27.62 -9.26 23.71
N GLU A 631 -28.46 -9.84 24.57
CA GLU A 631 -28.83 -9.30 25.89
C GLU A 631 -27.61 -8.82 26.71
N THR A 632 -26.55 -9.62 26.74
CA THR A 632 -25.33 -9.33 27.52
C THR A 632 -24.61 -8.06 27.05
N PHE A 633 -24.87 -7.59 25.83
CA PHE A 633 -24.32 -6.31 25.36
C PHE A 633 -24.68 -5.14 26.30
N PHE A 634 -25.90 -5.14 26.85
CA PHE A 634 -26.38 -4.10 27.74
C PHE A 634 -25.85 -4.23 29.17
N SER A 635 -25.24 -5.36 29.55
CA SER A 635 -24.58 -5.52 30.85
C SER A 635 -23.14 -5.01 30.85
N ARG A 636 -22.62 -4.54 29.71
CA ARG A 636 -21.28 -3.97 29.65
C ARG A 636 -21.23 -2.62 30.38
N ALA A 637 -20.16 -2.42 31.15
CA ALA A 637 -19.96 -1.19 31.92
C ALA A 637 -19.95 0.09 31.04
N ASP A 638 -19.51 0.01 29.78
CA ASP A 638 -19.51 1.12 28.82
C ASP A 638 -20.88 1.40 28.15
N VAL A 639 -21.85 0.51 28.33
CA VAL A 639 -23.19 0.59 27.71
C VAL A 639 -24.28 0.95 28.74
N GLN A 640 -24.05 0.68 30.03
CA GLN A 640 -24.98 1.03 31.12
C GLN A 640 -25.07 2.55 31.35
N SER A 641 -26.30 3.06 31.48
CA SER A 641 -26.58 4.50 31.50
C SER A 641 -26.20 5.25 32.79
N ASP A 642 -25.55 4.62 33.77
CA ASP A 642 -25.22 5.24 35.07
C ASP A 642 -23.81 4.91 35.59
N SER A 643 -22.91 4.40 34.75
CA SER A 643 -21.50 4.24 35.12
C SER A 643 -20.82 5.61 35.19
N SER A 644 -20.63 6.14 36.39
CA SER A 644 -19.78 7.31 36.64
C SER A 644 -18.33 7.00 36.22
N GLY A 645 -17.99 7.34 34.98
CA GLY A 645 -16.65 7.19 34.41
C GLY A 645 -16.54 6.32 33.15
N ALA A 646 -17.59 5.56 32.78
CA ALA A 646 -17.60 4.92 31.46
C ALA A 646 -18.26 5.88 30.45
N GLN A 647 -17.49 6.27 29.45
CA GLN A 647 -17.94 7.18 28.40
C GLN A 647 -18.99 6.48 27.56
N PRO A 648 -20.20 7.04 27.43
CA PRO A 648 -21.18 6.41 26.57
C PRO A 648 -20.68 6.57 25.14
N SER A 649 -20.75 5.47 24.40
CA SER A 649 -21.21 5.48 23.01
C SER A 649 -22.58 6.18 22.96
N LYS A 650 -22.61 7.50 23.18
CA LYS A 650 -23.64 8.38 22.64
C LYS A 650 -23.32 8.57 21.17
N GLU A 651 -23.34 7.48 20.41
CA GLU A 651 -24.02 7.58 19.13
C GLU A 651 -25.48 7.85 19.52
N ASP A 652 -26.12 8.86 18.96
CA ASP A 652 -27.55 9.16 19.12
C ASP A 652 -28.46 8.04 18.56
N PHE A 653 -28.04 6.77 18.66
CA PHE A 653 -28.56 5.63 17.90
C PHE A 653 -28.75 4.34 18.71
N ILE A 654 -28.80 4.40 20.04
CA ILE A 654 -29.51 3.35 20.82
C ILE A 654 -30.96 3.82 21.02
N GLU A 655 -31.70 4.09 19.94
CA GLU A 655 -33.15 4.30 20.04
C GLU A 655 -33.88 3.01 20.44
N SER A 656 -33.23 1.85 20.24
CA SER A 656 -33.77 0.53 20.57
C SER A 656 -32.92 -0.16 21.63
N LYS A 657 -33.46 -0.31 22.85
CA LYS A 657 -32.98 -1.27 23.88
C LYS A 657 -33.34 -2.73 23.55
N GLN A 658 -33.64 -3.03 22.29
CA GLN A 658 -34.11 -4.35 21.88
C GLN A 658 -32.92 -5.26 21.60
N HIS A 659 -32.94 -6.46 22.19
CA HIS A 659 -31.98 -7.53 21.95
C HIS A 659 -32.64 -8.66 21.16
N ASN A 660 -31.83 -9.62 20.76
CA ASN A 660 -32.23 -10.72 19.89
C ASN A 660 -33.01 -11.84 20.60
N SER A 661 -33.12 -11.85 21.94
CA SER A 661 -33.74 -12.98 22.68
C SER A 661 -35.14 -13.35 22.20
N GLN A 662 -35.98 -12.38 21.84
CA GLN A 662 -37.33 -12.62 21.30
C GLN A 662 -37.35 -13.12 19.84
N LEU A 663 -36.25 -12.93 19.10
CA LEU A 663 -36.11 -13.31 17.71
C LEU A 663 -35.54 -14.74 17.54
N ILE A 664 -34.81 -15.24 18.54
CA ILE A 664 -34.13 -16.54 18.46
C ILE A 664 -35.12 -17.66 18.18
N SER A 665 -36.20 -17.77 18.96
CA SER A 665 -37.20 -18.84 18.79
C SER A 665 -37.94 -18.76 17.45
N ILE A 666 -38.28 -17.54 17.00
CA ILE A 666 -38.92 -17.31 15.70
C ILE A 666 -38.00 -17.78 14.56
N GLY A 667 -36.73 -17.42 14.64
CA GLY A 667 -35.72 -17.80 13.66
C GLY A 667 -35.41 -19.29 13.68
N GLU A 668 -35.39 -19.90 14.86
CA GLU A 668 -35.22 -21.34 15.05
C GLU A 668 -36.36 -22.13 14.43
N HIS A 669 -37.62 -21.72 14.64
CA HIS A 669 -38.76 -22.35 13.97
C HIS A 669 -38.64 -22.27 12.44
N LYS A 670 -38.32 -21.09 11.89
CA LYS A 670 -38.10 -20.93 10.44
C LYS A 670 -36.97 -21.84 9.93
N LEU A 671 -35.86 -21.93 10.66
CA LEU A 671 -34.73 -22.78 10.31
C LEU A 671 -35.13 -24.25 10.24
N LEU A 672 -35.81 -24.75 11.29
CA LEU A 672 -36.23 -26.14 11.39
C LEU A 672 -37.28 -26.50 10.33
N ASP A 673 -38.22 -25.60 10.04
CA ASP A 673 -39.26 -25.79 9.03
C ASP A 673 -38.65 -25.93 7.63
N VAL A 674 -37.71 -25.05 7.27
CA VAL A 674 -37.06 -25.10 5.96
C VAL A 674 -36.18 -26.35 5.81
N ILE A 675 -35.39 -26.72 6.84
CA ILE A 675 -34.56 -27.93 6.79
C ILE A 675 -35.43 -29.18 6.69
N SER A 676 -36.45 -29.31 7.54
CA SER A 676 -37.34 -30.48 7.56
C SER A 676 -38.16 -30.58 6.28
N GLY A 677 -38.70 -29.46 5.78
CA GLY A 677 -39.40 -29.42 4.50
C GLY A 677 -38.49 -29.80 3.31
N TYR A 678 -37.24 -29.32 3.31
CA TYR A 678 -36.23 -29.73 2.33
C TYR A 678 -35.95 -31.23 2.37
N LEU A 679 -35.73 -31.78 3.58
CA LEU A 679 -35.41 -33.20 3.76
C LEU A 679 -36.61 -34.09 3.40
N ARG A 680 -37.84 -33.73 3.79
CA ARG A 680 -39.05 -34.50 3.46
C ARG A 680 -39.36 -34.48 1.97
N TYR A 681 -39.16 -33.34 1.30
CA TYR A 681 -39.22 -33.28 -0.17
C TYR A 681 -38.15 -34.18 -0.80
N SER A 682 -36.92 -34.06 -0.32
CA SER A 682 -35.76 -34.71 -0.92
C SER A 682 -35.70 -36.22 -0.62
N LEU A 683 -36.30 -36.67 0.48
CA LEU A 683 -36.30 -38.03 1.01
C LEU A 683 -37.72 -38.42 1.51
N PRO A 684 -38.71 -38.56 0.61
CA PRO A 684 -40.11 -38.83 0.99
C PRO A 684 -40.32 -40.23 1.58
N SER A 685 -39.33 -41.12 1.45
CA SER A 685 -39.37 -42.49 1.99
C SER A 685 -38.55 -42.66 3.26
N ALA A 686 -37.85 -41.62 3.71
CA ALA A 686 -37.13 -41.65 4.97
C ALA A 686 -38.10 -41.56 6.16
N PRO A 687 -37.83 -42.28 7.25
CA PRO A 687 -38.66 -42.20 8.44
C PRO A 687 -38.48 -40.84 9.11
N GLU A 688 -39.53 -40.37 9.79
CA GLU A 688 -39.51 -39.06 10.43
C GLU A 688 -38.40 -38.94 11.48
N GLU A 689 -38.07 -40.04 12.17
CA GLU A 689 -36.99 -40.07 13.16
C GLU A 689 -35.61 -39.75 12.54
N LEU A 690 -35.35 -40.22 11.31
CA LEU A 690 -34.12 -39.89 10.58
C LEU A 690 -34.13 -38.42 10.15
N ILE A 691 -35.27 -37.93 9.66
CA ILE A 691 -35.43 -36.52 9.26
C ILE A 691 -35.12 -35.61 10.45
N GLN A 692 -35.71 -35.89 11.62
CA GLN A 692 -35.48 -35.10 12.83
C GLN A 692 -34.03 -35.16 13.31
N ALA A 693 -33.39 -36.34 13.26
CA ALA A 693 -31.99 -36.49 13.65
C ALA A 693 -31.05 -35.65 12.77
N VAL A 694 -31.25 -35.67 11.45
CA VAL A 694 -30.46 -34.88 10.50
C VAL A 694 -30.77 -33.39 10.62
N THR A 695 -32.04 -33.02 10.82
CA THR A 695 -32.43 -31.64 11.09
C THR A 695 -31.71 -31.12 12.34
N ASN A 696 -31.70 -31.88 13.44
CA ASN A 696 -31.04 -31.51 14.68
C ASN A 696 -29.53 -31.31 14.50
N GLU A 697 -28.86 -32.18 13.73
CA GLU A 697 -27.43 -32.07 13.43
C GLU A 697 -27.11 -30.80 12.63
N LEU A 698 -27.90 -30.50 11.61
CA LEU A 698 -27.77 -29.28 10.79
C LEU A 698 -28.08 -28.00 11.58
N SER A 699 -29.03 -28.08 12.51
CA SER A 699 -29.42 -26.95 13.36
C SER A 699 -28.64 -26.87 14.68
N SER A 700 -27.63 -27.73 14.88
CA SER A 700 -26.85 -27.75 16.10
C SER A 700 -26.12 -26.42 16.33
N THR A 701 -25.89 -26.06 17.59
CA THR A 701 -25.26 -24.80 17.96
C THR A 701 -23.89 -24.63 17.29
N ASP A 702 -23.09 -25.69 17.23
CA ASP A 702 -21.75 -25.65 16.62
C ASP A 702 -21.81 -25.48 15.09
N SER A 703 -22.70 -26.21 14.41
CA SER A 703 -22.93 -26.07 12.97
C SER A 703 -23.35 -24.65 12.61
N ILE A 704 -24.38 -24.12 13.28
CA ILE A 704 -24.91 -22.78 12.99
C ILE A 704 -23.91 -21.70 13.38
N ALA A 705 -23.18 -21.83 14.50
CA ALA A 705 -22.14 -20.89 14.88
C ALA A 705 -21.00 -20.82 13.86
N SER A 706 -20.55 -21.97 13.35
CA SER A 706 -19.54 -22.07 12.29
C SER A 706 -19.98 -21.35 11.01
N LEU A 707 -21.22 -21.59 10.58
CA LEU A 707 -21.81 -20.89 9.43
C LEU A 707 -21.93 -19.38 9.67
N GLY A 708 -22.35 -18.97 10.87
CA GLY A 708 -22.39 -17.57 11.28
C GLY A 708 -21.03 -16.88 11.20
N LYS A 709 -19.96 -17.53 11.66
CA LYS A 709 -18.57 -17.03 11.52
C LYS A 709 -18.20 -16.85 10.05
N ASN A 710 -18.49 -17.83 9.20
CA ASN A 710 -18.18 -17.75 7.76
C ASN A 710 -18.95 -16.62 7.04
N LEU A 711 -20.13 -16.24 7.54
CA LEU A 711 -20.86 -15.07 7.05
C LEU A 711 -20.35 -13.73 7.62
N GLY A 712 -19.48 -13.76 8.63
CA GLY A 712 -18.95 -12.58 9.31
C GLY A 712 -19.85 -12.04 10.43
N ILE A 713 -20.73 -12.87 11.00
CA ILE A 713 -21.57 -12.49 12.15
C ILE A 713 -20.71 -12.22 13.38
N ASP A 714 -19.57 -12.90 13.53
CA ASP A 714 -18.60 -12.68 14.59
C ASP A 714 -18.01 -11.26 14.62
N CYS A 715 -17.93 -10.62 13.46
CA CYS A 715 -17.50 -9.22 13.31
C CYS A 715 -18.63 -8.21 13.59
N LEU A 716 -19.88 -8.66 13.62
CA LEU A 716 -21.08 -7.80 13.71
C LEU A 716 -21.82 -7.97 15.05
N ILE A 717 -21.65 -9.10 15.73
CA ILE A 717 -22.37 -9.37 16.96
C ILE A 717 -21.96 -8.38 18.07
N ARG A 718 -22.96 -7.76 18.67
CA ARG A 718 -22.86 -6.93 19.86
C ARG A 718 -23.16 -7.83 21.07
N THR A 719 -22.12 -8.17 21.83
CA THR A 719 -22.18 -9.00 23.04
C THR A 719 -21.15 -8.51 24.06
N ALA A 720 -21.28 -8.91 25.34
CA ALA A 720 -20.22 -8.70 26.33
C ALA A 720 -19.06 -9.70 26.19
N GLU A 721 -19.28 -10.81 25.48
CA GLU A 721 -18.31 -11.89 25.31
C GLU A 721 -17.20 -11.52 24.31
N PHE A 722 -15.94 -11.78 24.65
CA PHE A 722 -14.84 -11.73 23.69
C PHE A 722 -13.84 -12.87 23.93
N PRO A 723 -13.64 -13.78 22.95
CA PRO A 723 -14.39 -13.90 21.69
C PRO A 723 -15.88 -14.30 21.93
N PRO A 724 -16.80 -14.02 20.98
CA PRO A 724 -18.19 -14.47 21.10
C PRO A 724 -18.30 -15.99 21.20
N SER A 725 -19.15 -16.49 22.11
CA SER A 725 -19.43 -17.93 22.24
C SER A 725 -20.15 -18.48 21.00
N ASN A 726 -20.04 -19.80 20.79
CA ASN A 726 -20.80 -20.47 19.73
C ASN A 726 -22.31 -20.28 19.93
N GLU A 727 -22.80 -20.28 21.17
CA GLU A 727 -24.20 -20.02 21.48
C GLU A 727 -24.63 -18.61 21.05
N SER A 728 -23.87 -17.58 21.41
CA SER A 728 -24.12 -16.20 20.98
C SER A 728 -24.18 -16.04 19.46
N LEU A 729 -23.26 -16.70 18.73
CA LEU A 729 -23.19 -16.65 17.27
C LEU A 729 -24.35 -17.41 16.61
N ALA A 730 -24.70 -18.58 17.14
CA ALA A 730 -25.84 -19.36 16.65
C ALA A 730 -27.16 -18.60 16.87
N ASN A 731 -27.32 -17.98 18.04
CA ASN A 731 -28.47 -17.15 18.38
C ASN A 731 -28.59 -15.92 17.47
N ALA A 732 -27.47 -15.27 17.15
CA ALA A 732 -27.47 -14.15 16.19
C ALA A 732 -27.86 -14.60 14.77
N PHE A 733 -27.40 -15.77 14.32
CA PHE A 733 -27.82 -16.35 13.03
C PHE A 733 -29.32 -16.70 13.01
N LYS A 734 -29.83 -17.34 14.07
CA LYS A 734 -31.28 -17.62 14.21
C LYS A 734 -32.07 -16.31 14.20
N ALA A 735 -31.68 -15.33 15.01
CA ALA A 735 -32.34 -14.02 15.04
C ALA A 735 -32.30 -13.29 13.68
N LEU A 736 -31.23 -13.47 12.89
CA LEU A 736 -31.15 -12.95 11.52
C LEU A 736 -32.26 -13.55 10.63
N LEU A 737 -32.50 -14.86 10.69
CA LEU A 737 -33.59 -15.50 9.95
C LEU A 737 -34.98 -14.99 10.35
N ALA A 738 -35.15 -14.60 11.62
CA ALA A 738 -36.40 -14.04 12.10
C ALA A 738 -36.73 -12.71 11.43
N VAL A 739 -35.73 -11.82 11.27
CA VAL A 739 -35.92 -10.48 10.71
C VAL A 739 -35.96 -10.45 9.18
N LEU A 740 -35.38 -11.45 8.51
CA LEU A 740 -35.49 -11.60 7.06
C LEU A 740 -36.92 -11.93 6.64
N ASP A 741 -37.31 -11.44 5.45
CA ASP A 741 -38.54 -11.88 4.78
C ASP A 741 -38.51 -13.40 4.54
N ALA A 742 -39.68 -14.03 4.49
CA ALA A 742 -39.79 -15.49 4.48
C ALA A 742 -38.99 -16.14 3.33
N LYS A 743 -39.09 -15.56 2.12
CA LYS A 743 -38.40 -16.06 0.93
C LYS A 743 -36.89 -15.92 1.05
N ARG A 744 -36.40 -14.82 1.63
CA ARG A 744 -34.98 -14.60 1.83
C ARG A 744 -34.39 -15.45 2.95
N ALA A 745 -35.13 -15.63 4.05
CA ALA A 745 -34.75 -16.56 5.12
C ALA A 745 -34.60 -17.99 4.57
N GLU A 746 -35.59 -18.46 3.80
CA GLU A 746 -35.55 -19.76 3.14
C GLU A 746 -34.36 -19.87 2.17
N SER A 747 -34.16 -18.85 1.32
CA SER A 747 -33.01 -18.80 0.40
C SER A 747 -31.67 -18.87 1.13
N LEU A 748 -31.53 -18.19 2.27
CA LEU A 748 -30.30 -18.23 3.08
C LEU A 748 -30.07 -19.61 3.69
N VAL A 749 -31.11 -20.24 4.26
CA VAL A 749 -31.02 -21.61 4.81
C VAL A 749 -30.65 -22.62 3.72
N VAL A 750 -31.30 -22.56 2.57
CA VAL A 750 -31.04 -23.44 1.41
C VAL A 750 -29.65 -23.24 0.83
N SER A 751 -29.10 -22.02 0.87
CA SER A 751 -27.78 -21.71 0.29
C SER A 751 -26.62 -21.97 1.24
N VAL A 752 -26.86 -21.91 2.56
CA VAL A 752 -25.78 -21.89 3.57
C VAL A 752 -25.84 -23.12 4.48
N VAL A 753 -27.02 -23.51 4.95
CA VAL A 753 -27.21 -24.59 5.93
C VAL A 753 -27.40 -25.93 5.22
N VAL A 754 -28.32 -26.01 4.27
CA VAL A 754 -28.63 -27.25 3.53
C VAL A 754 -27.40 -27.89 2.86
N PRO A 755 -26.43 -27.14 2.27
CA PRO A 755 -25.24 -27.75 1.69
C PRO A 755 -24.35 -28.48 2.70
N GLN A 756 -24.46 -28.19 4.00
CA GLN A 756 -23.74 -28.94 5.05
C GLN A 756 -24.20 -30.40 5.13
N LEU A 757 -25.37 -30.73 4.58
CA LEU A 757 -25.85 -32.10 4.42
C LEU A 757 -24.84 -32.99 3.66
N LEU A 758 -24.00 -32.38 2.80
CA LEU A 758 -22.96 -33.11 2.09
C LEU A 758 -21.93 -33.73 3.04
N ASP A 759 -21.66 -33.10 4.18
CA ASP A 759 -20.66 -33.52 5.17
C ASP A 759 -21.25 -34.38 6.31
N ILE A 760 -22.57 -34.62 6.31
CA ILE A 760 -23.24 -35.49 7.28
C ILE A 760 -23.11 -36.96 6.89
N ASP A 761 -22.68 -37.79 7.84
CA ASP A 761 -22.86 -39.24 7.76
C ASP A 761 -24.18 -39.65 8.42
N PHE A 762 -25.17 -39.96 7.59
CA PHE A 762 -26.51 -40.36 8.04
C PHE A 762 -26.50 -41.61 8.92
N ILE A 763 -25.47 -42.48 8.79
CA ILE A 763 -25.34 -43.67 9.63
C ILE A 763 -24.92 -43.29 11.05
N GLU A 764 -24.02 -42.31 11.18
CA GLU A 764 -23.54 -41.83 12.48
C GLU A 764 -24.58 -40.95 13.18
N VAL A 765 -25.35 -40.17 12.42
CA VAL A 765 -26.42 -39.30 12.96
C VAL A 765 -27.65 -40.09 13.41
N TYR A 766 -27.93 -41.24 12.79
CA TYR A 766 -29.07 -42.10 13.17
C TYR A 766 -28.64 -43.57 13.33
N PRO A 767 -27.86 -43.89 14.38
CA PRO A 767 -27.27 -45.21 14.55
C PRO A 767 -28.25 -46.17 15.22
N LEU A 768 -29.20 -46.73 14.47
CA LEU A 768 -30.13 -47.76 14.97
C LEU A 768 -29.39 -48.92 15.63
N ARG A 769 -29.88 -49.44 16.76
CA ARG A 769 -29.26 -50.58 17.47
C ARG A 769 -29.47 -51.92 16.75
N ASP A 770 -30.64 -52.13 16.14
CA ASP A 770 -30.96 -53.33 15.37
C ASP A 770 -31.42 -52.99 13.93
N PRO A 771 -30.52 -52.53 13.05
CA PRO A 771 -30.88 -52.11 11.70
C PRO A 771 -31.34 -53.28 10.82
N TYR A 772 -30.92 -54.52 11.11
CA TYR A 772 -31.32 -55.69 10.33
C TYR A 772 -32.79 -56.05 10.56
N GLN A 773 -33.26 -56.02 11.80
CA GLN A 773 -34.67 -56.31 12.10
C GLN A 773 -35.59 -55.20 11.57
N VAL A 774 -35.17 -53.94 11.66
CA VAL A 774 -35.91 -52.80 11.06
C VAL A 774 -36.04 -52.96 9.54
N LEU A 775 -34.94 -53.29 8.86
CA LEU A 775 -34.95 -53.56 7.41
C LEU A 775 -35.87 -54.74 7.07
N THR A 776 -35.83 -55.79 7.88
CA THR A 776 -36.66 -56.99 7.70
C THR A 776 -38.14 -56.64 7.76
N ASN A 777 -38.57 -55.87 8.76
CA ASN A 777 -39.97 -55.44 8.89
C ASN A 777 -40.42 -54.55 7.71
N ILE A 778 -39.56 -53.60 7.29
CA ILE A 778 -39.85 -52.72 6.13
C ILE A 778 -40.02 -53.51 4.84
N LEU A 779 -39.22 -54.57 4.63
CA LEU A 779 -39.36 -55.42 3.46
C LEU A 779 -40.56 -56.38 3.61
N GLN A 780 -40.85 -56.91 4.80
CA GLN A 780 -42.04 -57.72 5.02
C GLN A 780 -43.33 -56.96 4.76
N SER A 781 -43.43 -55.69 5.16
CA SER A 781 -44.58 -54.83 4.86
C SER A 781 -44.76 -54.58 3.36
N LYS A 782 -43.69 -54.70 2.57
CA LYS A 782 -43.70 -54.66 1.10
C LYS A 782 -43.97 -56.03 0.45
N GLY A 783 -44.27 -57.08 1.23
CA GLY A 783 -44.69 -58.40 0.75
C GLY A 783 -43.59 -59.46 0.64
N PHE A 784 -42.37 -59.19 1.12
CA PHE A 784 -41.25 -60.16 1.09
C PHE A 784 -41.33 -61.14 2.27
N LYS A 785 -41.20 -62.46 2.04
CA LYS A 785 -41.48 -63.51 3.06
C LYS A 785 -40.26 -64.21 3.67
N CYS A 786 -39.11 -64.23 3.00
CA CYS A 786 -37.87 -64.83 3.49
C CYS A 786 -36.69 -63.90 3.19
N ILE A 787 -36.28 -63.12 4.19
CA ILE A 787 -35.16 -62.18 4.10
C ILE A 787 -33.97 -62.84 4.80
N GLU A 788 -32.92 -63.12 4.05
CA GLU A 788 -31.71 -63.76 4.54
C GLU A 788 -30.51 -62.91 4.11
N PRO A 789 -29.56 -62.57 5.01
CA PRO A 789 -28.37 -61.82 4.64
C PRO A 789 -27.42 -62.76 3.89
N ARG A 790 -27.21 -62.51 2.60
CA ARG A 790 -26.33 -63.32 1.75
C ARG A 790 -25.14 -62.51 1.24
N LEU A 791 -23.94 -63.03 1.44
CA LEU A 791 -22.71 -62.46 0.90
C LEU A 791 -22.53 -62.91 -0.56
N GLN A 792 -22.88 -62.06 -1.53
CA GLN A 792 -22.70 -62.40 -2.95
C GLN A 792 -21.24 -62.23 -3.37
N ARG A 793 -20.64 -63.32 -3.86
CA ARG A 793 -19.28 -63.33 -4.42
C ARG A 793 -19.32 -62.95 -5.90
N SER A 794 -19.38 -61.66 -6.25
CA SER A 794 -18.99 -61.23 -7.60
C SER A 794 -18.35 -59.83 -7.60
N ALA A 795 -17.10 -59.77 -8.08
CA ALA A 795 -16.43 -58.54 -8.46
C ALA A 795 -16.55 -58.40 -9.97
N GLY A 796 -17.42 -57.50 -10.42
CA GLY A 796 -17.57 -57.08 -11.80
C GLY A 796 -17.90 -55.59 -11.82
N VAL A 797 -17.47 -54.88 -12.88
CA VAL A 797 -17.35 -53.41 -12.96
C VAL A 797 -18.71 -52.65 -12.88
N VAL A 798 -19.81 -53.34 -12.59
CA VAL A 798 -21.18 -52.83 -12.48
C VAL A 798 -21.96 -53.60 -11.39
N SER A 799 -21.49 -53.65 -10.13
CA SER A 799 -22.28 -54.28 -9.06
C SER A 799 -23.20 -53.26 -8.38
N ALA A 800 -24.51 -53.53 -8.40
CA ALA A 800 -25.56 -52.75 -7.74
C ALA A 800 -25.64 -52.97 -6.22
N GLU A 801 -24.84 -53.89 -5.66
CA GLU A 801 -24.87 -54.27 -4.24
C GLU A 801 -23.52 -54.00 -3.57
N PRO A 802 -23.50 -53.49 -2.31
CA PRO A 802 -22.26 -53.19 -1.61
C PRO A 802 -21.60 -54.50 -1.15
N VAL A 803 -20.32 -54.67 -1.47
CA VAL A 803 -19.49 -55.77 -0.99
C VAL A 803 -18.64 -55.26 0.17
N TYR A 804 -18.86 -55.80 1.38
CA TYR A 804 -18.09 -55.45 2.58
C TYR A 804 -16.89 -56.40 2.72
N ILE A 805 -15.68 -55.83 2.75
CA ILE A 805 -14.47 -56.56 3.09
C ILE A 805 -14.22 -56.31 4.58
N VAL A 806 -14.41 -57.35 5.38
CA VAL A 806 -14.27 -57.35 6.83
C VAL A 806 -12.77 -57.32 7.19
N GLY A 807 -12.36 -56.38 8.04
CA GLY A 807 -10.96 -56.24 8.47
C GLY A 807 -10.50 -57.41 9.35
N ALA A 808 -9.19 -57.53 9.56
CA ALA A 808 -8.66 -58.52 10.49
C ALA A 808 -9.11 -58.18 11.92
N GLY A 809 -9.99 -59.00 12.49
CA GLY A 809 -10.56 -58.83 13.85
C GLY A 809 -12.07 -58.53 13.90
N GLU A 810 -12.73 -58.30 12.77
CA GLU A 810 -14.17 -57.99 12.72
C GLU A 810 -15.02 -59.25 12.46
N SER A 811 -16.24 -59.32 13.01
CA SER A 811 -17.16 -60.48 12.94
C SER A 811 -18.18 -60.38 11.79
N LEU A 812 -18.80 -61.51 11.42
CA LEU A 812 -19.92 -61.55 10.45
C LEU A 812 -21.10 -60.65 10.85
N SER A 813 -21.35 -60.49 12.15
CA SER A 813 -22.42 -59.63 12.67
C SER A 813 -22.20 -58.16 12.34
N ILE A 814 -20.95 -57.68 12.37
CA ILE A 814 -20.61 -56.30 11.98
C ILE A 814 -20.87 -56.08 10.50
N ALA A 815 -20.53 -57.06 9.65
CA ALA A 815 -20.78 -56.97 8.21
C ALA A 815 -22.28 -56.93 7.90
N VAL A 816 -23.10 -57.73 8.60
CA VAL A 816 -24.56 -57.75 8.48
C VAL A 816 -25.16 -56.42 8.96
N ASP A 817 -24.69 -55.88 10.08
CA ASP A 817 -25.13 -54.59 10.61
C ASP A 817 -24.85 -53.45 9.61
N MET A 818 -23.63 -53.34 9.10
CA MET A 818 -23.26 -52.32 8.11
C MET A 818 -24.06 -52.45 6.81
N ALA A 819 -24.24 -53.68 6.30
CA ALA A 819 -25.05 -53.94 5.12
C ALA A 819 -26.51 -53.53 5.32
N SER A 820 -27.04 -53.78 6.52
CA SER A 820 -28.42 -53.43 6.88
C SER A 820 -28.62 -51.92 6.93
N ARG A 821 -27.66 -51.18 7.52
CA ARG A 821 -27.68 -49.71 7.56
C ARG A 821 -27.66 -49.09 6.16
N GLU A 822 -26.76 -49.56 5.28
CA GLU A 822 -26.75 -49.06 3.89
C GLU A 822 -28.01 -49.43 3.10
N ALA A 823 -28.54 -50.64 3.30
CA ALA A 823 -29.78 -51.06 2.66
C ALA A 823 -30.97 -50.21 3.13
N LEU A 824 -31.05 -49.87 4.42
CA LEU A 824 -32.03 -48.93 4.95
C LEU A 824 -31.91 -47.55 4.31
N LEU A 825 -30.70 -46.97 4.26
CA LEU A 825 -30.47 -45.68 3.59
C LEU A 825 -30.96 -45.70 2.14
N ARG A 826 -30.69 -46.77 1.39
CA ARG A 826 -31.20 -46.93 0.02
C ARG A 826 -32.73 -47.00 -0.04
N GLN A 827 -33.37 -47.76 0.85
CA GLN A 827 -34.83 -47.83 0.94
C GLN A 827 -35.45 -46.46 1.25
N TRP A 828 -34.74 -45.62 1.98
CA TRP A 828 -35.14 -44.26 2.32
C TRP A 828 -34.79 -43.22 1.23
N GLY A 829 -34.16 -43.65 0.14
CA GLY A 829 -33.84 -42.81 -1.01
C GLY A 829 -32.45 -42.17 -0.98
N LEU A 830 -31.57 -42.58 -0.07
CA LEU A 830 -30.17 -42.17 0.00
C LEU A 830 -29.29 -43.17 -0.77
N SER A 831 -29.41 -43.17 -2.09
CA SER A 831 -28.64 -43.99 -3.03
C SER A 831 -27.68 -43.15 -3.88
N SER A 832 -26.67 -43.79 -4.50
CA SER A 832 -25.63 -43.09 -5.26
C SER A 832 -26.12 -42.38 -6.54
N ASP A 833 -27.29 -42.78 -7.04
CA ASP A 833 -27.97 -42.22 -8.21
C ASP A 833 -28.95 -41.09 -7.86
N ARG A 834 -29.24 -40.86 -6.57
CA ARG A 834 -30.12 -39.79 -6.11
C ARG A 834 -29.38 -38.45 -6.10
N CYS A 835 -29.76 -37.52 -6.97
CA CYS A 835 -29.28 -36.14 -6.92
C CYS A 835 -30.20 -35.29 -6.04
N LEU A 836 -29.70 -34.83 -4.88
CA LEU A 836 -30.41 -33.86 -4.04
C LEU A 836 -30.46 -32.48 -4.74
N PRO A 837 -31.57 -31.74 -4.61
CA PRO A 837 -31.70 -30.41 -5.20
C PRO A 837 -30.81 -29.41 -4.44
N PHE A 838 -29.89 -28.75 -5.14
CA PHE A 838 -29.09 -27.64 -4.62
C PHE A 838 -29.14 -26.46 -5.60
N GLY A 839 -28.75 -25.27 -5.14
CA GLY A 839 -28.70 -24.06 -5.96
C GLY A 839 -30.07 -23.67 -6.52
N GLU A 840 -30.14 -23.26 -7.79
CA GLU A 840 -31.39 -22.80 -8.43
C GLU A 840 -32.53 -23.81 -8.38
N ARG A 841 -32.22 -25.12 -8.46
CA ARG A 841 -33.24 -26.17 -8.37
C ARG A 841 -33.93 -26.15 -7.01
N ALA A 842 -33.16 -26.00 -5.93
CA ALA A 842 -33.70 -25.91 -4.58
C ALA A 842 -34.53 -24.63 -4.39
N HIS A 843 -34.08 -23.49 -4.94
CA HIS A 843 -34.81 -22.22 -4.85
C HIS A 843 -36.12 -22.17 -5.64
N SER A 844 -36.35 -23.10 -6.56
CA SER A 844 -37.59 -23.20 -7.34
C SER A 844 -38.70 -24.00 -6.65
N ILE A 845 -38.37 -24.67 -5.53
CA ILE A 845 -39.28 -25.55 -4.79
C ILE A 845 -39.84 -24.80 -3.58
N ASP A 846 -41.15 -24.97 -3.33
CA ASP A 846 -41.83 -24.43 -2.17
C ASP A 846 -41.89 -25.48 -1.06
N PHE A 847 -40.94 -25.42 -0.12
CA PHE A 847 -40.79 -26.43 0.94
C PHE A 847 -41.89 -26.36 2.00
N SER A 848 -42.65 -25.25 2.07
CA SER A 848 -43.77 -25.10 3.01
C SER A 848 -44.89 -26.14 2.79
N LYS A 849 -44.94 -26.73 1.59
CA LYS A 849 -45.88 -27.82 1.25
C LYS A 849 -45.50 -29.17 1.84
N PHE A 850 -44.30 -29.32 2.40
CA PHE A 850 -43.74 -30.58 2.91
C PHE A 850 -43.54 -30.55 4.43
N LEU A 851 -44.37 -29.79 5.15
CA LEU A 851 -44.30 -29.69 6.62
C LEU A 851 -44.99 -30.84 7.38
N GLN A 852 -45.74 -31.70 6.69
CA GLN A 852 -46.33 -32.89 7.31
C GLN A 852 -45.26 -33.95 7.59
N PRO A 853 -45.20 -34.54 8.79
CA PRO A 853 -44.27 -35.61 9.11
C PRO A 853 -44.37 -36.81 8.17
N ASN A 854 -43.23 -37.43 7.89
CA ASN A 854 -43.18 -38.73 7.21
C ASN A 854 -43.68 -39.84 8.15
N VAL A 855 -43.65 -41.08 7.66
CA VAL A 855 -44.05 -42.26 8.44
C VAL A 855 -43.03 -42.50 9.56
N TYR A 856 -43.49 -42.81 10.78
CA TYR A 856 -42.62 -43.20 11.89
C TYR A 856 -42.27 -44.69 11.82
N LEU A 857 -41.07 -45.07 12.24
CA LEU A 857 -40.66 -46.48 12.23
C LEU A 857 -41.55 -47.36 13.12
N ARG A 858 -42.08 -46.81 14.22
CA ARG A 858 -43.03 -47.51 15.10
C ARG A 858 -44.35 -47.89 14.41
N ASP A 859 -44.72 -47.19 13.34
CA ASP A 859 -45.95 -47.46 12.58
C ASP A 859 -45.72 -48.53 11.49
N VAL A 860 -44.45 -48.88 11.21
CA VAL A 860 -44.04 -49.83 10.16
C VAL A 860 -43.44 -51.11 10.74
N CYS A 861 -42.79 -51.02 11.90
CA CYS A 861 -42.12 -52.14 12.56
C CYS A 861 -43.03 -52.84 13.57
N ASN A 862 -42.74 -54.12 13.84
CA ASN A 862 -43.45 -54.89 14.86
C ASN A 862 -43.15 -54.34 16.27
N GLU A 863 -44.10 -54.46 17.21
CA GLU A 863 -43.99 -53.93 18.58
C GLU A 863 -42.72 -54.38 19.34
N ASN A 864 -42.17 -55.55 19.01
CA ASN A 864 -40.97 -56.12 19.65
C ASN A 864 -39.64 -55.69 19.00
N THR A 865 -39.66 -54.76 18.03
CA THR A 865 -38.45 -54.32 17.32
C THR A 865 -37.72 -53.25 18.12
N ASP A 866 -36.42 -53.43 18.36
CA ASP A 866 -35.61 -52.41 19.02
C ASP A 866 -35.32 -51.24 18.09
N LEU A 867 -36.02 -50.12 18.32
CA LEU A 867 -35.85 -48.87 17.58
C LEU A 867 -34.91 -47.88 18.30
N SER A 868 -34.25 -48.30 19.39
CA SER A 868 -33.30 -47.44 20.10
C SER A 868 -32.05 -47.16 19.27
N LEU A 869 -31.41 -46.02 19.56
CA LEU A 869 -30.13 -45.65 18.96
C LEU A 869 -28.99 -46.15 19.85
N CYS A 870 -27.86 -46.51 19.24
CA CYS A 870 -26.64 -46.82 19.99
C CYS A 870 -26.17 -45.58 20.75
N GLU A 871 -25.88 -45.71 22.05
CA GLU A 871 -25.29 -44.62 22.83
C GLU A 871 -23.82 -44.46 22.42
N TYR A 872 -23.41 -43.23 22.09
CA TYR A 872 -22.05 -42.88 21.68
C TYR A 872 -20.97 -43.28 22.73
N ALA A 873 -21.37 -43.56 23.97
CA ALA A 873 -20.48 -43.91 25.08
C ALA A 873 -19.97 -45.37 25.06
N GLU A 874 -20.60 -46.29 24.32
CA GLU A 874 -20.15 -47.70 24.30
C GLU A 874 -18.93 -47.97 23.39
N ASN A 875 -18.50 -46.98 22.58
CA ASN A 875 -17.35 -47.06 21.68
C ASN A 875 -16.30 -45.97 21.91
N SER A 876 -16.13 -45.49 23.14
CA SER A 876 -14.93 -44.71 23.51
C SER A 876 -13.78 -45.64 23.91
N GLU A 877 -13.37 -46.56 23.05
CA GLU A 877 -11.96 -46.91 23.06
C GLU A 877 -11.23 -45.67 22.54
N GLU A 878 -10.38 -45.08 23.39
CA GLU A 878 -9.50 -43.97 23.01
C GLU A 878 -8.96 -44.23 21.61
N VAL A 879 -9.15 -43.26 20.70
CA VAL A 879 -8.58 -43.35 19.35
C VAL A 879 -7.08 -43.51 19.52
N LEU A 880 -6.62 -44.75 19.40
CA LEU A 880 -5.23 -45.13 19.62
C LEU A 880 -4.38 -44.22 18.74
N ASN A 881 -3.42 -43.53 19.36
CA ASN A 881 -2.56 -42.67 18.57
C ASN A 881 -1.75 -43.56 17.60
N VAL A 882 -1.16 -42.96 16.56
CA VAL A 882 -0.48 -43.71 15.50
C VAL A 882 0.61 -44.66 16.04
N VAL A 883 1.21 -44.33 17.19
CA VAL A 883 2.20 -45.18 17.87
C VAL A 883 1.54 -46.40 18.50
N ASP A 884 0.41 -46.23 19.18
CA ASP A 884 -0.30 -47.33 19.84
C ASP A 884 -0.89 -48.32 18.82
N VAL A 885 -1.43 -47.81 17.71
CA VAL A 885 -1.88 -48.65 16.57
C VAL A 885 -0.70 -49.43 15.97
N ALA A 886 0.47 -48.80 15.81
CA ALA A 886 1.66 -49.46 15.30
C ALA A 886 2.21 -50.51 16.28
N MET A 887 2.11 -50.26 17.58
CA MET A 887 2.54 -51.19 18.62
C MET A 887 1.60 -52.38 18.73
N GLN A 888 0.29 -52.17 18.63
CA GLN A 888 -0.69 -53.24 18.61
C GLN A 888 -0.56 -54.09 17.34
N TYR A 889 -0.31 -53.45 16.18
CA TYR A 889 0.01 -54.17 14.94
C TYR A 889 1.27 -55.05 15.13
N LYS A 890 2.34 -54.49 15.68
CA LYS A 890 3.61 -55.21 15.93
C LYS A 890 3.47 -56.35 16.94
N GLN A 891 2.67 -56.18 17.98
CA GLN A 891 2.57 -57.14 19.07
C GLN A 891 1.56 -58.25 18.80
N GLN A 892 0.43 -57.93 18.15
CA GLN A 892 -0.70 -58.84 18.03
C GLN A 892 -0.90 -59.32 16.60
N ILE A 893 -0.63 -58.48 15.60
CA ILE A 893 -0.92 -58.76 14.20
C ILE A 893 0.33 -59.30 13.47
N GLU A 894 1.50 -58.67 13.60
CA GLU A 894 2.78 -59.08 12.97
C GLU A 894 3.17 -60.55 13.25
N PRO A 895 2.93 -61.15 14.43
CA PRO A 895 3.18 -62.57 14.67
C PRO A 895 2.26 -63.51 13.87
N LEU A 896 1.05 -63.05 13.53
CA LEU A 896 0.05 -63.82 12.78
C LEU A 896 0.24 -63.72 11.26
N VAL A 897 0.70 -62.57 10.75
CA VAL A 897 0.84 -62.33 9.29
C VAL A 897 2.28 -62.30 8.77
N GLY A 898 3.28 -62.28 9.63
CA GLY A 898 4.71 -62.25 9.27
C GLY A 898 5.22 -60.88 8.81
N ARG A 899 6.56 -60.71 8.80
CA ARG A 899 7.22 -59.45 8.40
C ARG A 899 7.21 -59.22 6.89
N SER A 900 6.44 -58.24 6.43
CA SER A 900 6.54 -57.71 5.07
C SER A 900 7.57 -56.59 4.98
N LEU A 901 8.67 -56.83 4.26
CA LEU A 901 9.62 -55.80 3.83
C LEU A 901 9.07 -55.05 2.60
N THR A 902 8.10 -54.14 2.75
CA THR A 902 7.95 -53.00 1.82
C THR A 902 6.89 -51.97 2.25
N LYS A 903 7.29 -50.69 2.18
CA LYS A 903 6.50 -49.45 2.12
C LYS A 903 5.02 -49.64 1.74
N ARG A 904 4.10 -49.39 2.68
CA ARG A 904 2.82 -48.65 2.50
C ARG A 904 1.98 -48.70 3.78
N LEU A 905 2.34 -47.88 4.77
CA LEU A 905 1.33 -47.36 5.71
C LEU A 905 0.78 -46.07 5.11
N ARG A 906 -0.27 -46.19 4.29
CA ARG A 906 -1.26 -45.12 4.10
C ARG A 906 -2.58 -45.68 4.61
N HIS A 907 -2.72 -45.71 5.94
CA HIS A 907 -4.04 -45.76 6.56
C HIS A 907 -4.64 -44.35 6.48
N LYS A 908 -5.70 -44.22 5.68
CA LYS A 908 -6.82 -43.30 5.88
C LYS A 908 -8.00 -43.88 5.11
N PHE A 909 -8.71 -44.81 5.74
CA PHE A 909 -10.12 -45.03 5.41
C PHE A 909 -10.87 -43.81 5.95
N SER A 910 -10.86 -42.69 5.22
CA SER A 910 -11.83 -41.65 5.51
C SER A 910 -13.14 -42.09 4.86
N ARG A 911 -14.02 -42.67 5.68
CA ARG A 911 -15.46 -42.64 5.46
C ARG A 911 -15.83 -41.19 5.19
N GLY A 912 -16.59 -40.96 4.13
CA GLY A 912 -16.59 -39.68 3.47
C GLY A 912 -17.94 -39.30 2.92
N SER A 913 -18.39 -38.13 3.37
CA SER A 913 -19.27 -37.14 2.73
C SER A 913 -19.59 -37.40 1.26
N LEU A 914 -20.78 -36.97 0.81
CA LEU A 914 -21.26 -37.07 -0.57
C LEU A 914 -20.18 -36.65 -1.60
N ALA A 915 -19.30 -35.70 -1.26
CA ALA A 915 -18.17 -35.25 -2.07
C ALA A 915 -17.03 -36.27 -2.26
N LYS A 916 -16.74 -37.15 -1.28
CA LYS A 916 -15.67 -38.16 -1.37
C LYS A 916 -16.03 -39.38 -2.22
N ARG A 917 -17.31 -39.57 -2.54
CA ARG A 917 -17.79 -40.67 -3.40
C ARG A 917 -17.49 -40.45 -4.89
N SER A 918 -17.20 -39.21 -5.29
CA SER A 918 -16.97 -38.80 -6.68
C SER A 918 -15.53 -38.99 -7.21
N PHE A 919 -14.60 -39.50 -6.41
CA PHE A 919 -13.18 -39.67 -6.79
C PHE A 919 -12.73 -41.14 -6.96
N ARG A 920 -13.65 -42.05 -7.34
CA ARG A 920 -13.39 -43.50 -7.48
C ARG A 920 -13.02 -43.96 -8.90
N HIS A 921 -12.29 -43.15 -9.66
CA HIS A 921 -11.61 -43.61 -10.88
C HIS A 921 -10.11 -43.41 -10.73
N MET A 922 -9.44 -44.39 -10.11
CA MET A 922 -8.06 -44.83 -10.32
C MET A 922 -7.59 -45.57 -9.06
N ILE A 923 -6.91 -46.71 -9.28
CA ILE A 923 -6.23 -47.59 -8.31
C ILE A 923 -7.04 -48.84 -7.90
N LYS A 924 -6.68 -49.98 -8.52
CA LYS A 924 -7.11 -51.33 -8.14
C LYS A 924 -6.24 -51.87 -6.99
N PRO A 925 -6.81 -52.39 -5.89
CA PRO A 925 -6.09 -53.24 -4.95
C PRO A 925 -6.12 -54.72 -5.40
N ILE A 926 -5.06 -55.45 -5.03
CA ILE A 926 -4.87 -56.89 -5.32
C ILE A 926 -5.47 -57.70 -4.16
N VAL A 927 -6.25 -58.73 -4.51
CA VAL A 927 -6.95 -59.65 -3.60
C VAL A 927 -5.98 -60.73 -3.11
N ARG A 928 -6.05 -61.11 -1.83
CA ARG A 928 -5.54 -62.41 -1.35
C ARG A 928 -6.67 -63.25 -0.79
N THR A 929 -6.58 -64.54 -1.07
CA THR A 929 -7.50 -65.59 -0.60
C THR A 929 -6.96 -66.19 0.70
N VAL A 930 -7.83 -66.40 1.68
CA VAL A 930 -7.60 -67.37 2.76
C VAL A 930 -8.85 -68.24 2.84
N CYS A 931 -8.63 -69.55 3.02
CA CYS A 931 -9.62 -70.62 2.86
C CYS A 931 -10.78 -70.53 3.84
#